data_AF-A0A7W1PCE4-F1
#
_entry.id   AF-A0A7W1PCE4-F1
#
_cell.length_a   1.000
_cell.length_b   1.000
_cell.length_c   1.000
_cell.angle_alpha   90.00
_cell.angle_beta   90.00
_cell.angle_gamma   90.00
#
_symmetry.space_group_name_H-M   'P 1'
#
loop_
_entity.id
_entity.type
_entity.pdbx_description
1 polymer ?
#
loop_
_entity_poly.entity_id
_entity_poly.type
_entity_poly.pdbx_seq_one_letter_code
_entity_poly.pdbx_strand_id
1 'polypeptide(L)'
;MPFRLSGIPLLVIVFGLLIGVPRLVGFYTDWLWFTEVGYEQVLLRSITAQAVTGLLTGLVAFGILWFNLRLALRALRPRELMIATAQGPQVITINPARIRPLVSAGALFVALLVGVFASSQWDTWLFFLHATPFNQADPVLGYDIGFYVFTLPLLEMLHGLLMTVLLLTLAGVVAAHVAGSNLSFEPVRGLFVAATARRHIAALAAVVLLVLAFGAWLQIPKLLFNSTGVVFGASYVDVHARLPALWALVGVSLIAAALAAWQATAPRLWPIAAAVGLYVIVSIGGSLYAGIIQRFVVAPNEQVRETPFITHNIRATRQAYALDQVEERGLSGDARLTREDLERNATTIRNVPLWNAQPLLDTFSQIQEIRTYYDFVSVDNDRYVIDGQYRQVMLSTRELNTRSLPSRTWINDHLTFTHGYGITLGPVNEVTPEGLPVLFIRDLPPVSTVDLELTQPAIYFGELSNDHVFVRTGTEEFDYPRGEANVFTTYAGDGGVTLSSVFRRLMFAIRFRSTDTFFSPNLTRESRVMIYRRVADRVRRIAPFINYDPDPYPALSEGRLYWVQDAYTTTNRYPYASPAGGLNYIRNAFKVTIDAYHGTTRFHVIDTGDPIATTIGKIFPTLLTPVEEMPGDLRTRLRYPQFIFALQAQMFATFHMQSPAVFYNREDQWEVPVFETGGQSSRMEPYYTIMRLPGEDHEEFIQMLPYTPRQKDNLAAWLVARSDGDNYGRLAVFQFPKQTLIFGPRQIAARISQDQVIAPQITLWNQQGSEVIQGTLLVIPIEESLIYIRPLYLRAAGGRI
;
A
#
# COMPACT_ATOMS: atom_id res chain seq x y z
N MET A 1 -59.06 -1.94 -5.25
CA MET A 1 -58.36 -1.14 -6.30
C MET A 1 -57.06 -1.86 -6.65
N PRO A 2 -56.82 -2.23 -7.92
CA PRO A 2 -55.59 -2.93 -8.30
C PRO A 2 -54.44 -1.92 -8.39
N PHE A 3 -53.31 -2.20 -7.74
CA PHE A 3 -52.06 -1.47 -7.97
C PHE A 3 -51.69 -1.62 -9.45
N ARG A 4 -51.88 -0.55 -10.25
CA ARG A 4 -51.43 -0.53 -11.64
C ARG A 4 -49.88 -0.54 -11.64
N LEU A 5 -49.29 -1.66 -12.07
CA LEU A 5 -47.84 -1.84 -12.28
C LEU A 5 -47.24 -0.90 -13.37
N SER A 6 -48.00 0.06 -13.90
CA SER A 6 -47.59 0.97 -15.00
C SER A 6 -46.53 2.01 -14.60
N GLY A 7 -46.30 2.26 -13.31
CA GLY A 7 -45.26 3.17 -12.82
C GLY A 7 -43.87 2.53 -12.64
N ILE A 8 -43.80 1.20 -12.60
CA ILE A 8 -42.55 0.45 -12.37
C ILE A 8 -41.53 0.62 -13.50
N PRO A 9 -41.89 0.52 -14.80
CA PRO A 9 -40.90 0.71 -15.86
C PRO A 9 -40.35 2.14 -15.88
N LEU A 10 -41.17 3.15 -15.57
CA LEU A 10 -40.73 4.54 -15.45
C LEU A 10 -39.75 4.72 -14.28
N LEU A 11 -40.08 4.17 -13.11
CA LEU A 11 -39.20 4.17 -11.94
C LEU A 11 -37.86 3.46 -12.21
N VAL A 12 -37.88 2.32 -12.91
CA VAL A 12 -36.66 1.58 -13.30
C VAL A 12 -35.81 2.39 -14.27
N ILE A 13 -36.42 3.07 -15.25
CA ILE A 13 -35.70 3.94 -16.19
C ILE A 13 -35.11 5.14 -15.45
N VAL A 14 -35.89 5.82 -14.61
CA VAL A 14 -35.42 6.98 -13.83
C VAL A 14 -34.29 6.57 -12.89
N PHE A 15 -34.43 5.45 -12.18
CA PHE A 15 -33.39 4.92 -11.30
C PHE A 15 -32.14 4.50 -12.08
N GLY A 16 -32.32 3.85 -13.23
CA GLY A 16 -31.24 3.48 -14.15
C GLY A 16 -30.49 4.71 -14.68
N LEU A 17 -31.19 5.79 -15.02
CA LEU A 17 -30.58 7.05 -15.43
C LEU A 17 -29.88 7.75 -14.26
N LEU A 18 -30.49 7.80 -13.08
CA LEU A 18 -29.94 8.46 -11.89
C LEU A 18 -28.63 7.82 -11.42
N ILE A 19 -28.50 6.51 -11.60
CA ILE A 19 -27.27 5.78 -11.25
C ILE A 19 -26.30 5.67 -12.43
N GLY A 20 -26.81 5.46 -13.64
CA GLY A 20 -26.01 5.22 -14.84
C GLY A 20 -25.32 6.48 -15.35
N VAL A 21 -26.06 7.60 -15.42
CA VAL A 21 -25.53 8.85 -15.98
C VAL A 21 -24.33 9.38 -15.17
N PRO A 22 -24.38 9.50 -13.83
CA PRO A 22 -23.22 9.97 -13.08
C PRO A 22 -21.97 9.10 -13.24
N ARG A 23 -22.12 7.79 -13.41
CA ARG A 23 -20.99 6.88 -13.66
C ARG A 23 -20.38 7.09 -15.04
N LEU A 24 -21.21 7.24 -16.07
CA LEU A 24 -20.75 7.53 -17.44
C LEU A 24 -20.08 8.90 -17.54
N VAL A 25 -20.65 9.90 -16.86
CA VAL A 25 -20.07 11.24 -16.74
C VAL A 25 -18.73 11.19 -16.01
N GLY A 26 -18.66 10.47 -14.88
CA GLY A 26 -17.42 10.25 -14.14
C GLY A 26 -16.34 9.61 -15.01
N PHE A 27 -16.69 8.55 -15.73
CA PHE A 27 -15.80 7.88 -16.68
C PHE A 27 -15.29 8.81 -17.78
N TYR A 28 -16.18 9.57 -18.43
CA TYR A 28 -15.81 10.48 -19.52
C TYR A 28 -14.89 11.61 -19.03
N THR A 29 -15.21 12.20 -17.88
CA THR A 29 -14.39 13.28 -17.29
C THR A 29 -13.04 12.76 -16.78
N ASP A 30 -12.98 11.54 -16.24
CA ASP A 30 -11.72 10.88 -15.89
C ASP A 30 -10.90 10.56 -17.15
N TRP A 31 -11.52 10.09 -18.24
CA TRP A 31 -10.82 9.84 -19.51
C TRP A 31 -10.21 11.12 -20.09
N LEU A 32 -10.93 12.25 -20.05
CA LEU A 32 -10.37 13.55 -20.43
C LEU A 32 -9.18 13.95 -19.57
N TRP A 33 -9.23 13.67 -18.26
CA TRP A 33 -8.12 13.94 -17.35
C TRP A 33 -6.93 13.03 -17.62
N PHE A 34 -7.13 11.72 -17.82
CA PHE A 34 -6.07 10.79 -18.21
C PHE A 34 -5.39 11.18 -19.53
N THR A 35 -6.14 11.78 -20.45
CA THR A 35 -5.60 12.34 -21.70
C THR A 35 -4.74 13.58 -21.43
N GLU A 36 -5.17 14.45 -20.52
CA GLU A 36 -4.43 15.66 -20.13
C GLU A 36 -3.10 15.33 -19.44
N VAL A 37 -3.09 14.33 -18.54
CA VAL A 37 -1.86 13.91 -17.84
C VAL A 37 -0.95 12.99 -18.66
N GLY A 38 -1.39 12.54 -19.84
CA GLY A 38 -0.60 11.67 -20.73
C GLY A 38 -0.66 10.16 -20.42
N TYR A 39 -1.54 9.71 -19.53
CA TYR A 39 -1.66 8.29 -19.12
C TYR A 39 -2.92 7.58 -19.65
N GLU A 40 -3.48 8.04 -20.78
CA GLU A 40 -4.67 7.44 -21.41
C GLU A 40 -4.54 5.92 -21.59
N GLN A 41 -3.35 5.44 -21.99
CA GLN A 41 -3.11 4.02 -22.20
C GLN A 41 -3.26 3.20 -20.92
N VAL A 42 -2.92 3.75 -19.75
CA VAL A 42 -3.08 3.07 -18.46
C VAL A 42 -4.56 2.84 -18.16
N LEU A 43 -5.38 3.87 -18.38
CA LEU A 43 -6.83 3.79 -18.21
C LEU A 43 -7.43 2.76 -19.18
N LEU A 44 -7.14 2.88 -20.48
CA LEU A 44 -7.67 1.97 -21.51
C LEU A 44 -7.23 0.53 -21.26
N ARG A 45 -5.96 0.29 -20.91
CA ARG A 45 -5.45 -1.04 -20.60
C ARG A 45 -6.15 -1.65 -19.37
N SER A 46 -6.37 -0.85 -18.34
CA SER A 46 -7.09 -1.29 -17.13
C SER A 46 -8.55 -1.65 -17.43
N ILE A 47 -9.29 -0.80 -18.13
CA ILE A 47 -10.70 -1.05 -18.47
C ILE A 47 -10.85 -2.24 -19.42
N THR A 48 -9.98 -2.35 -20.43
CA THR A 48 -10.02 -3.48 -21.36
C THR A 48 -9.73 -4.79 -20.64
N ALA A 49 -8.75 -4.82 -19.73
CA ALA A 49 -8.48 -5.98 -18.90
C ALA A 49 -9.65 -6.34 -17.97
N GLN A 50 -10.28 -5.35 -17.33
CA GLN A 50 -11.50 -5.52 -16.54
C GLN A 50 -12.63 -6.15 -17.37
N ALA A 51 -12.93 -5.56 -18.53
CA ALA A 51 -14.00 -6.01 -19.41
C ALA A 51 -13.72 -7.43 -19.95
N VAL A 52 -12.51 -7.72 -20.44
CA VAL A 52 -12.13 -9.04 -20.96
C VAL A 52 -12.19 -10.09 -19.87
N THR A 53 -11.60 -9.83 -18.71
CA THR A 53 -11.59 -10.77 -17.57
C THR A 53 -13.00 -11.08 -17.09
N GLY A 54 -13.81 -10.04 -16.88
CA GLY A 54 -15.19 -10.19 -16.42
C GLY A 54 -16.07 -10.89 -17.43
N LEU A 55 -15.96 -10.54 -18.72
CA LEU A 55 -16.74 -11.16 -19.79
C LEU A 55 -16.37 -12.64 -19.97
N LEU A 56 -15.08 -12.97 -20.08
CA LEU A 56 -14.64 -14.35 -20.26
C LEU A 56 -15.06 -15.23 -19.09
N THR A 57 -14.82 -14.77 -17.86
CA THR A 57 -15.19 -15.52 -16.66
C THR A 57 -16.71 -15.66 -16.52
N GLY A 58 -17.45 -14.58 -16.79
CA GLY A 58 -18.91 -14.58 -16.77
C GLY A 58 -19.51 -15.52 -17.83
N LEU A 59 -18.97 -15.55 -19.05
CA LEU A 59 -19.41 -16.47 -20.10
C LEU A 59 -19.16 -17.93 -19.73
N VAL A 60 -18.00 -18.24 -19.16
CA VAL A 60 -17.69 -19.59 -18.67
C VAL A 60 -18.64 -19.99 -17.54
N ALA A 61 -18.85 -19.12 -16.55
CA ALA A 61 -19.77 -19.37 -15.44
C ALA A 61 -21.23 -19.56 -15.92
N PHE A 62 -21.68 -18.71 -16.86
CA PHE A 62 -22.99 -18.83 -17.49
C PHE A 62 -23.12 -20.16 -18.22
N GLY A 63 -22.13 -20.55 -19.02
CA GLY A 63 -22.11 -21.81 -19.74
C GLY A 63 -22.29 -23.01 -18.79
N ILE A 64 -21.54 -23.05 -17.69
CA ILE A 64 -21.61 -24.12 -16.69
C ILE A 64 -23.00 -24.17 -16.02
N LEU A 65 -23.48 -23.03 -15.51
CA LEU A 65 -24.77 -22.94 -14.81
C LEU A 65 -25.93 -23.27 -15.75
N TRP A 66 -25.98 -22.60 -16.90
CA TRP A 66 -27.07 -22.72 -17.86
C TRP A 66 -27.17 -24.13 -18.42
N PHE A 67 -26.05 -24.74 -18.81
CA PHE A 67 -26.06 -26.10 -19.35
C PHE A 67 -26.59 -27.11 -18.34
N ASN A 68 -26.07 -27.08 -17.11
CA ASN A 68 -26.46 -28.02 -16.07
C ASN A 68 -27.91 -27.80 -15.60
N LEU A 69 -28.32 -26.57 -15.32
CA LEU A 69 -29.68 -26.29 -14.91
C LEU A 69 -30.69 -26.63 -16.02
N ARG A 70 -30.37 -26.32 -17.28
CA ARG A 70 -31.23 -26.69 -18.41
C ARG A 70 -31.38 -28.19 -18.57
N LEU A 71 -30.33 -28.97 -18.31
CA LEU A 71 -30.38 -30.44 -18.28
C LEU A 71 -31.29 -30.94 -17.15
N ALA A 72 -31.14 -30.41 -15.93
CA ALA A 72 -31.96 -30.80 -14.77
C ALA A 72 -33.45 -30.46 -14.96
N LEU A 73 -33.76 -29.31 -15.55
CA LEU A 73 -35.14 -28.89 -15.85
C LEU A 73 -35.85 -29.77 -16.89
N ARG A 74 -35.13 -30.59 -17.67
CA ARG A 74 -35.78 -31.60 -18.54
C ARG A 74 -36.47 -32.71 -17.74
N ALA A 75 -36.06 -32.92 -16.49
CA ALA A 75 -36.61 -33.94 -15.62
C ALA A 75 -37.88 -33.48 -14.87
N LEU A 76 -38.27 -32.20 -14.97
CA LEU A 76 -39.51 -31.67 -14.41
C LEU A 76 -40.72 -32.10 -15.25
N ARG A 77 -41.74 -32.66 -14.59
CA ARG A 77 -43.06 -32.92 -15.18
C ARG A 77 -44.06 -31.84 -14.74
N PRO A 78 -45.12 -31.56 -15.52
CA PRO A 78 -46.18 -30.65 -15.09
C PRO A 78 -46.79 -31.15 -13.77
N ARG A 79 -46.94 -30.25 -12.80
CA ARG A 79 -47.53 -30.56 -11.50
C ARG A 79 -48.72 -29.66 -11.23
N GLU A 80 -49.80 -30.28 -10.79
CA GLU A 80 -51.00 -29.62 -10.30
C GLU A 80 -50.89 -29.46 -8.78
N LEU A 81 -50.84 -28.22 -8.31
CA LEU A 81 -50.88 -27.89 -6.89
C LEU A 81 -52.28 -27.41 -6.54
N MET A 82 -52.97 -28.14 -5.67
CA MET A 82 -54.24 -27.70 -5.10
C MET A 82 -53.96 -26.77 -3.93
N ILE A 83 -54.27 -25.49 -4.08
CA ILE A 83 -54.18 -24.50 -3.00
C ILE A 83 -55.60 -24.25 -2.47
N ALA A 84 -55.82 -24.51 -1.20
CA ALA A 84 -57.05 -24.14 -0.53
C ALA A 84 -57.10 -22.61 -0.42
N THR A 85 -57.92 -21.96 -1.24
CA THR A 85 -58.18 -20.53 -1.14
C THR A 85 -59.51 -20.30 -0.44
N ALA A 86 -59.78 -19.07 0.03
CA ALA A 86 -61.06 -18.70 0.63
C ALA A 86 -62.28 -18.92 -0.31
N GLN A 87 -62.03 -19.21 -1.59
CA GLN A 87 -63.04 -19.45 -2.65
C GLN A 87 -63.10 -20.93 -3.08
N GLY A 88 -62.37 -21.83 -2.40
CA GLY A 88 -62.27 -23.27 -2.72
C GLY A 88 -60.87 -23.70 -3.15
N PRO A 89 -60.65 -25.01 -3.37
CA PRO A 89 -59.37 -25.52 -3.85
C PRO A 89 -59.14 -25.09 -5.31
N GLN A 90 -58.15 -24.22 -5.55
CA GLN A 90 -57.70 -23.86 -6.88
C GLN A 90 -56.51 -24.73 -7.31
N VAL A 91 -56.55 -25.27 -8.52
CA VAL A 91 -55.44 -26.03 -9.11
C VAL A 91 -54.51 -25.09 -9.85
N ILE A 92 -53.33 -24.81 -9.29
CA ILE A 92 -52.26 -24.09 -10.00
C ILE A 92 -51.39 -25.11 -10.73
N THR A 93 -51.39 -25.05 -12.06
CA THR A 93 -50.48 -25.85 -12.90
C THR A 93 -49.12 -25.16 -12.98
N ILE A 94 -48.11 -25.73 -12.33
CA ILE A 94 -46.73 -25.29 -12.53
C ILE A 94 -46.24 -25.87 -13.86
N ASN A 95 -46.24 -25.03 -14.90
CA ASN A 95 -45.73 -25.42 -16.21
C ASN A 95 -44.20 -25.23 -16.28
N PRO A 96 -43.41 -26.30 -16.49
CA PRO A 96 -41.95 -26.20 -16.63
C PRO A 96 -41.50 -25.26 -17.76
N ALA A 97 -42.33 -25.03 -18.78
CA ALA A 97 -42.05 -24.09 -19.86
C ALA A 97 -41.92 -22.62 -19.38
N ARG A 98 -42.63 -22.24 -18.31
CA ARG A 98 -42.54 -20.89 -17.72
C ARG A 98 -41.34 -20.74 -16.77
N ILE A 99 -40.80 -21.84 -16.25
CA ILE A 99 -39.64 -21.84 -15.33
C ILE A 99 -38.31 -21.74 -16.08
N ARG A 100 -38.20 -22.38 -17.25
CA ARG A 100 -36.97 -22.38 -18.08
C ARG A 100 -36.38 -20.99 -18.35
N PRO A 101 -37.15 -19.97 -18.81
CA PRO A 101 -36.61 -18.63 -19.03
C PRO A 101 -36.18 -17.96 -17.72
N LEU A 102 -36.93 -18.17 -16.63
CA LEU A 102 -36.59 -17.62 -15.30
C LEU A 102 -35.28 -18.18 -14.76
N VAL A 103 -35.05 -19.50 -14.90
CA VAL A 103 -33.79 -20.13 -14.47
C VAL A 103 -32.63 -19.71 -15.38
N SER A 104 -32.86 -19.53 -16.68
CA SER A 104 -31.83 -19.01 -17.59
C SER A 104 -31.47 -17.57 -17.24
N ALA A 105 -32.46 -16.73 -16.90
CA ALA A 105 -32.25 -15.37 -16.42
C ALA A 105 -31.53 -15.35 -15.06
N GLY A 106 -31.88 -16.25 -14.14
CA GLY A 106 -31.20 -16.43 -12.86
C GLY A 106 -29.74 -16.88 -13.03
N ALA A 107 -29.47 -17.83 -13.93
CA ALA A 107 -28.11 -18.25 -14.27
C ALA A 107 -27.29 -17.11 -14.88
N LEU A 108 -27.90 -16.31 -15.77
CA LEU A 108 -27.26 -15.12 -16.33
C LEU A 108 -26.96 -14.08 -15.24
N PHE A 109 -27.90 -13.83 -14.33
CA PHE A 109 -27.70 -12.90 -13.22
C PHE A 109 -26.55 -13.33 -12.32
N VAL A 110 -26.49 -14.61 -11.90
CA VAL A 110 -25.37 -15.15 -11.11
C VAL A 110 -24.05 -15.05 -11.88
N ALA A 111 -24.05 -15.39 -13.17
CA ALA A 111 -22.86 -15.31 -14.00
C ALA A 111 -22.36 -13.88 -14.19
N LEU A 112 -23.26 -12.88 -14.26
CA LEU A 112 -22.89 -11.46 -14.28
C LEU A 112 -22.25 -11.05 -12.95
N LEU A 113 -22.75 -11.50 -11.80
CA LEU A 113 -22.12 -11.23 -10.50
C LEU A 113 -20.70 -11.84 -10.42
N VAL A 114 -20.54 -13.07 -10.90
CA VAL A 114 -19.24 -13.74 -11.00
C VAL A 114 -18.30 -12.97 -11.94
N GLY A 115 -18.80 -12.50 -13.08
CA GLY A 115 -18.04 -11.67 -14.02
C GLY A 115 -17.64 -10.31 -13.45
N VAL A 116 -18.52 -9.65 -12.69
CA VAL A 116 -18.19 -8.38 -11.99
C VAL A 116 -17.12 -8.60 -10.93
N PHE A 117 -17.20 -9.70 -10.16
CA PHE A 117 -16.14 -10.05 -9.22
C PHE A 117 -14.81 -10.31 -9.93
N ALA A 118 -14.80 -11.11 -11.00
CA ALA A 118 -13.57 -11.38 -11.76
C ALA A 118 -13.00 -10.11 -12.40
N SER A 119 -13.87 -9.22 -12.89
CA SER A 119 -13.48 -7.91 -13.42
C SER A 119 -12.76 -7.04 -12.39
N SER A 120 -13.04 -7.18 -11.09
CA SER A 120 -12.33 -6.38 -10.07
C SER A 120 -10.91 -6.88 -9.82
N GLN A 121 -10.60 -8.13 -10.21
CA GLN A 121 -9.29 -8.79 -10.06
C GLN A 121 -8.49 -8.82 -11.37
N TRP A 122 -8.71 -7.82 -12.24
CA TRP A 122 -8.09 -7.72 -13.56
C TRP A 122 -6.57 -7.63 -13.51
N ASP A 123 -6.03 -7.02 -12.46
CA ASP A 123 -4.60 -6.89 -12.18
C ASP A 123 -3.94 -8.27 -12.03
N THR A 124 -4.54 -9.17 -11.24
CA THR A 124 -4.06 -10.54 -11.03
C THR A 124 -3.87 -11.29 -12.36
N TRP A 125 -4.79 -11.09 -13.31
CA TRP A 125 -4.68 -11.68 -14.65
C TRP A 125 -3.53 -11.07 -15.45
N LEU A 126 -3.38 -9.74 -15.46
CA LEU A 126 -2.30 -9.08 -16.20
C LEU A 126 -0.92 -9.42 -15.64
N PHE A 127 -0.79 -9.45 -14.31
CA PHE A 127 0.41 -9.85 -13.60
C PHE A 127 0.84 -11.28 -13.95
N PHE A 128 -0.11 -12.22 -14.03
CA PHE A 128 0.18 -13.57 -14.50
C PHE A 128 0.64 -13.60 -15.97
N LEU A 129 -0.06 -12.90 -16.87
CA LEU A 129 0.23 -12.93 -18.30
C LEU A 129 1.59 -12.31 -18.67
N HIS A 130 2.06 -11.33 -17.90
CA HIS A 130 3.31 -10.60 -18.15
C HIS A 130 4.39 -10.91 -17.11
N ALA A 131 4.23 -12.00 -16.35
CA ALA A 131 5.11 -12.37 -15.25
C ALA A 131 6.60 -12.34 -15.64
N THR A 132 7.41 -11.81 -14.73
CA THR A 132 8.88 -11.80 -14.85
C THR A 132 9.45 -12.74 -13.80
N PRO A 133 10.36 -13.67 -14.14
CA PRO A 133 10.97 -14.55 -13.15
C PRO A 133 11.83 -13.74 -12.18
N PHE A 134 11.85 -14.16 -10.92
CA PHE A 134 12.78 -13.64 -9.92
C PHE A 134 14.18 -14.24 -10.08
N ASN A 135 14.31 -15.33 -10.83
CA ASN A 135 15.51 -16.15 -10.98
C ASN A 135 16.01 -16.67 -9.63
N GLN A 136 15.07 -16.94 -8.72
CA GLN A 136 15.32 -17.44 -7.38
C GLN A 136 14.25 -18.49 -7.09
N ALA A 137 14.70 -19.72 -6.82
CA ALA A 137 13.79 -20.82 -6.52
C ALA A 137 13.58 -20.96 -5.01
N ASP A 138 12.36 -21.36 -4.62
CA ASP A 138 12.11 -21.74 -3.24
C ASP A 138 12.86 -23.04 -2.89
N PRO A 139 13.35 -23.20 -1.65
CA PRO A 139 14.25 -24.29 -1.29
C PRO A 139 13.55 -25.65 -1.07
N VAL A 140 12.22 -25.71 -1.08
CA VAL A 140 11.46 -26.95 -0.77
C VAL A 140 10.83 -27.56 -2.02
N LEU A 141 10.15 -26.74 -2.83
CA LEU A 141 9.42 -27.16 -4.03
C LEU A 141 10.18 -26.85 -5.32
N GLY A 142 11.16 -25.94 -5.30
CA GLY A 142 11.99 -25.59 -6.45
C GLY A 142 11.30 -24.69 -7.47
N TYR A 143 10.18 -24.05 -7.12
CA TYR A 143 9.49 -23.09 -7.96
C TYR A 143 10.14 -21.71 -7.85
N ASP A 144 10.23 -20.98 -8.97
CA ASP A 144 10.65 -19.58 -8.96
C ASP A 144 9.70 -18.75 -8.08
N ILE A 145 10.22 -17.75 -7.38
CA ILE A 145 9.42 -16.86 -6.53
C ILE A 145 8.31 -16.17 -7.33
N GLY A 146 8.52 -15.91 -8.63
CA GLY A 146 7.51 -15.41 -9.55
C GLY A 146 6.27 -16.31 -9.69
N PHE A 147 6.38 -17.62 -9.45
CA PHE A 147 5.21 -18.50 -9.35
C PHE A 147 4.30 -18.06 -8.21
N TYR A 148 4.85 -17.78 -7.03
CA TYR A 148 4.08 -17.40 -5.84
C TYR A 148 3.51 -15.99 -5.93
N VAL A 149 4.26 -15.07 -6.55
CA VAL A 149 3.87 -13.67 -6.67
C VAL A 149 2.85 -13.47 -7.80
N PHE A 150 3.02 -14.10 -8.96
CA PHE A 150 2.20 -13.84 -10.15
C PHE A 150 1.21 -14.97 -10.49
N THR A 151 1.59 -16.23 -10.29
CA THR A 151 0.79 -17.37 -10.78
C THR A 151 -0.17 -17.92 -9.73
N LEU A 152 0.30 -18.12 -8.50
CA LEU A 152 -0.48 -18.68 -7.40
C LEU A 152 -1.76 -17.87 -7.10
N PRO A 153 -1.75 -16.52 -7.09
CA PRO A 153 -2.98 -15.74 -6.88
C PRO A 153 -4.05 -16.01 -7.95
N LEU A 154 -3.65 -16.14 -9.22
CA LEU A 154 -4.57 -16.48 -10.30
C LEU A 154 -5.17 -17.88 -10.08
N LEU A 155 -4.34 -18.87 -9.75
CA LEU A 155 -4.81 -20.24 -9.53
C LEU A 155 -5.76 -20.34 -8.33
N GLU A 156 -5.48 -19.60 -7.25
CA GLU A 156 -6.37 -19.49 -6.08
C GLU A 156 -7.71 -18.87 -6.45
N MET A 157 -7.69 -17.77 -7.19
CA MET A 157 -8.90 -17.10 -7.65
C MET A 157 -9.71 -18.01 -8.58
N LEU A 158 -9.07 -18.71 -9.53
CA LEU A 158 -9.72 -19.67 -10.41
C LEU A 158 -10.34 -20.83 -9.62
N HIS A 159 -9.63 -21.38 -8.64
CA HIS A 159 -10.17 -22.41 -7.75
C HIS A 159 -11.39 -21.90 -6.97
N GLY A 160 -11.31 -20.71 -6.37
CA GLY A 160 -12.43 -20.10 -5.64
C GLY A 160 -13.66 -19.89 -6.51
N LEU A 161 -13.48 -19.27 -7.69
CA LEU A 161 -14.54 -19.04 -8.67
C LEU A 161 -15.19 -20.35 -9.15
N LEU A 162 -14.36 -21.34 -9.50
CA LEU A 162 -14.84 -22.63 -9.97
C LEU A 162 -15.62 -23.37 -8.88
N MET A 163 -15.13 -23.38 -7.64
CA MET A 163 -15.85 -23.96 -6.50
C MET A 163 -17.19 -23.26 -6.27
N THR A 164 -17.23 -21.93 -6.25
CA THR A 164 -18.48 -21.18 -6.07
C THR A 164 -19.50 -21.50 -7.16
N VAL A 165 -19.08 -21.45 -8.44
CA VAL A 165 -19.98 -21.75 -9.57
C VAL A 165 -20.47 -23.19 -9.53
N LEU A 166 -19.59 -24.16 -9.23
CA LEU A 166 -19.98 -25.57 -9.14
C LEU A 166 -20.91 -25.87 -7.97
N LEU A 167 -20.69 -25.26 -6.80
CA LEU A 167 -21.57 -25.43 -5.65
C LEU A 167 -22.96 -24.83 -5.90
N LEU A 168 -23.02 -23.64 -6.50
CA LEU A 168 -24.30 -23.03 -6.92
C LEU A 168 -25.01 -23.88 -7.99
N THR A 169 -24.24 -24.42 -8.94
CA THR A 169 -24.76 -25.34 -9.97
C THR A 169 -25.31 -26.61 -9.33
N LEU A 170 -24.57 -27.23 -8.42
CA LEU A 170 -24.97 -28.44 -7.71
C LEU A 170 -26.23 -28.19 -6.87
N ALA A 171 -26.28 -27.10 -6.11
CA ALA A 171 -27.44 -26.72 -5.32
C ALA A 171 -28.68 -26.48 -6.20
N GLY A 172 -28.53 -25.77 -7.32
CA GLY A 172 -29.61 -25.54 -8.27
C GLY A 172 -30.09 -26.82 -8.97
N VAL A 173 -29.18 -27.73 -9.32
CA VAL A 173 -29.51 -29.04 -9.90
C VAL A 173 -30.24 -29.93 -8.89
N VAL A 174 -29.77 -29.98 -7.63
CA VAL A 174 -30.46 -30.70 -6.54
C VAL A 174 -31.86 -30.13 -6.34
N ALA A 175 -32.01 -28.80 -6.24
CA ALA A 175 -33.31 -28.16 -6.09
C ALA A 175 -34.25 -28.47 -7.26
N ALA A 176 -33.75 -28.47 -8.50
CA ALA A 176 -34.55 -28.85 -9.67
C ALA A 176 -35.01 -30.31 -9.62
N HIS A 177 -34.15 -31.24 -9.17
CA HIS A 177 -34.52 -32.66 -9.01
C HIS A 177 -35.48 -32.92 -7.84
N VAL A 178 -35.37 -32.17 -6.74
CA VAL A 178 -36.34 -32.19 -5.64
C VAL A 178 -37.70 -31.67 -6.12
N ALA A 179 -37.72 -30.53 -6.81
CA ALA A 179 -38.95 -29.97 -7.38
C ALA A 179 -39.63 -30.92 -8.38
N GLY A 180 -38.85 -31.70 -9.14
CA GLY A 180 -39.33 -32.71 -10.07
C GLY A 180 -39.61 -34.10 -9.47
N SER A 181 -39.61 -34.24 -8.14
CA SER A 181 -39.78 -35.51 -7.40
C SER A 181 -38.85 -36.65 -7.84
N ASN A 182 -37.73 -36.32 -8.48
CA ASN A 182 -36.67 -37.26 -8.85
C ASN A 182 -35.69 -37.50 -7.69
N LEU A 183 -35.76 -36.64 -6.67
CA LEU A 183 -35.12 -36.76 -5.38
C LEU A 183 -36.19 -36.50 -4.30
N SER A 184 -36.61 -37.53 -3.58
CA SER A 184 -37.67 -37.43 -2.56
C SER A 184 -37.31 -38.25 -1.32
N PHE A 185 -37.80 -37.82 -0.17
CA PHE A 185 -37.69 -38.58 1.07
C PHE A 185 -39.02 -39.27 1.34
N GLU A 186 -39.05 -40.60 1.25
CA GLU A 186 -40.23 -41.41 1.55
C GLU A 186 -40.12 -42.00 2.96
N PRO A 187 -41.13 -41.84 3.84
CA PRO A 187 -41.08 -42.31 5.23
C PRO A 187 -40.80 -43.81 5.39
N VAL A 188 -41.15 -44.63 4.38
CA VAL A 188 -41.06 -46.11 4.44
C VAL A 188 -39.84 -46.67 3.70
N ARG A 189 -39.39 -46.01 2.62
CA ARG A 189 -38.30 -46.49 1.75
C ARG A 189 -36.99 -45.69 1.90
N GLY A 190 -37.00 -44.61 2.68
CA GLY A 190 -35.86 -43.71 2.85
C GLY A 190 -35.68 -42.77 1.65
N LEU A 191 -34.44 -42.39 1.36
CA LEU A 191 -34.08 -41.47 0.27
C LEU A 191 -34.23 -42.15 -1.09
N PHE A 192 -35.20 -41.72 -1.90
CA PHE A 192 -35.37 -42.16 -3.28
C PHE A 192 -34.64 -41.21 -4.25
N VAL A 193 -33.79 -41.77 -5.11
CA VAL A 193 -33.02 -41.03 -6.13
C VAL A 193 -33.21 -41.71 -7.49
N ALA A 194 -33.86 -41.02 -8.42
CA ALA A 194 -34.03 -41.49 -9.80
C ALA A 194 -32.68 -41.64 -10.52
N ALA A 195 -32.56 -42.58 -11.46
CA ALA A 195 -31.30 -42.86 -12.16
C ALA A 195 -30.73 -41.64 -12.90
N THR A 196 -31.58 -40.77 -13.45
CA THR A 196 -31.19 -39.52 -14.12
C THR A 196 -30.63 -38.49 -13.13
N ALA A 197 -31.30 -38.29 -11.99
CA ALA A 197 -30.85 -37.41 -10.91
C ALA A 197 -29.53 -37.93 -10.32
N ARG A 198 -29.42 -39.24 -10.07
CA ARG A 198 -28.20 -39.87 -9.58
C ARG A 198 -27.03 -39.65 -10.53
N ARG A 199 -27.21 -39.89 -11.83
CA ARG A 199 -26.18 -39.67 -12.87
C ARG A 199 -25.67 -38.24 -12.89
N HIS A 200 -26.58 -37.28 -12.91
CA HIS A 200 -26.23 -35.86 -13.02
C HIS A 200 -25.54 -35.34 -11.75
N ILE A 201 -26.10 -35.65 -10.58
CA ILE A 201 -25.51 -35.27 -9.28
C ILE A 201 -24.15 -35.96 -9.08
N ALA A 202 -24.01 -37.24 -9.41
CA ALA A 202 -22.74 -37.95 -9.29
C ALA A 202 -21.66 -37.40 -10.23
N ALA A 203 -22.01 -37.04 -11.47
CA ALA A 203 -21.08 -36.40 -12.40
C ALA A 203 -20.63 -35.02 -11.91
N LEU A 204 -21.55 -34.18 -11.41
CA LEU A 204 -21.20 -32.89 -10.81
C LEU A 204 -20.37 -33.04 -9.54
N ALA A 205 -20.69 -34.02 -8.68
CA ALA A 205 -19.90 -34.35 -7.50
C ALA A 205 -18.48 -34.80 -7.88
N ALA A 206 -18.32 -35.57 -8.96
CA ALA A 206 -17.01 -35.96 -9.47
C ALA A 206 -16.18 -34.73 -9.88
N VAL A 207 -16.78 -33.76 -10.58
CA VAL A 207 -16.09 -32.51 -10.94
C VAL A 207 -15.74 -31.71 -9.70
N VAL A 208 -16.64 -31.59 -8.71
CA VAL A 208 -16.32 -30.93 -7.43
C VAL A 208 -15.15 -31.62 -6.73
N LEU A 209 -15.08 -32.95 -6.72
CA LEU A 209 -13.97 -33.69 -6.13
C LEU A 209 -12.64 -33.46 -6.89
N LEU A 210 -12.66 -33.30 -8.22
CA LEU A 210 -11.48 -32.89 -8.98
C LEU A 210 -11.02 -31.48 -8.59
N VAL A 211 -11.96 -30.55 -8.39
CA VAL A 211 -11.61 -29.19 -7.96
C VAL A 211 -11.11 -29.20 -6.52
N LEU A 212 -11.61 -30.08 -5.64
CA LEU A 212 -11.03 -30.31 -4.32
C LEU A 212 -9.60 -30.89 -4.41
N ALA A 213 -9.32 -31.78 -5.37
CA ALA A 213 -7.95 -32.26 -5.61
C ALA A 213 -7.03 -31.10 -6.03
N PHE A 214 -7.50 -30.22 -6.92
CA PHE A 214 -6.78 -29.01 -7.30
C PHE A 214 -6.57 -28.07 -6.10
N GLY A 215 -7.59 -27.90 -5.25
CA GLY A 215 -7.50 -27.14 -4.01
C GLY A 215 -6.48 -27.71 -3.02
N ALA A 216 -6.42 -29.03 -2.85
CA ALA A 216 -5.41 -29.70 -2.03
C ALA A 216 -3.99 -29.51 -2.59
N TRP A 217 -3.82 -29.57 -3.91
CA TRP A 217 -2.55 -29.26 -4.55
C TRP A 217 -2.14 -27.80 -4.33
N LEU A 218 -3.07 -26.84 -4.38
CA LEU A 218 -2.80 -25.44 -4.06
C LEU A 218 -2.41 -25.19 -2.59
N GLN A 219 -2.70 -26.10 -1.66
CA GLN A 219 -2.23 -25.99 -0.28
C GLN A 219 -0.73 -26.27 -0.14
N ILE A 220 -0.14 -27.03 -1.07
CA ILE A 220 1.28 -27.38 -1.04
C ILE A 220 2.19 -26.14 -1.09
N PRO A 221 2.10 -25.26 -2.11
CA PRO A 221 2.90 -24.02 -2.12
C PRO A 221 2.54 -23.07 -0.97
N LYS A 222 1.33 -23.15 -0.42
CA LYS A 222 0.90 -22.31 0.71
C LYS A 222 1.60 -22.63 2.03
N LEU A 223 2.14 -23.84 2.18
CA LEU A 223 2.91 -24.21 3.38
C LEU A 223 4.08 -23.25 3.64
N LEU A 224 4.61 -22.61 2.60
CA LEU A 224 5.74 -21.69 2.68
C LEU A 224 5.40 -20.29 3.23
N PHE A 225 4.13 -20.03 3.58
CA PHE A 225 3.66 -18.77 4.17
C PHE A 225 3.13 -18.93 5.61
N ASN A 226 3.30 -20.10 6.21
CA ASN A 226 2.82 -20.36 7.56
C ASN A 226 3.77 -19.79 8.62
N SER A 227 3.23 -19.29 9.73
CA SER A 227 4.04 -19.00 10.93
C SER A 227 3.89 -20.14 11.93
N THR A 228 4.98 -20.86 12.19
CA THR A 228 4.99 -21.98 13.14
C THR A 228 6.25 -21.94 13.99
N GLY A 229 6.09 -21.72 15.29
CA GLY A 229 7.19 -21.66 16.23
C GLY A 229 8.16 -20.51 15.95
N VAL A 230 9.44 -20.84 15.75
CA VAL A 230 10.55 -19.88 15.55
C VAL A 230 10.74 -19.51 14.08
N VAL A 231 10.07 -20.22 13.16
CA VAL A 231 10.26 -20.08 11.70
C VAL A 231 8.99 -19.53 11.04
N PHE A 232 9.18 -18.62 10.07
CA PHE A 232 8.15 -18.31 9.08
C PHE A 232 8.45 -19.05 7.77
N GLY A 233 7.47 -19.78 7.26
CA GLY A 233 7.60 -20.75 6.18
C GLY A 233 7.35 -22.18 6.66
N ALA A 234 7.58 -23.16 5.77
CA ALA A 234 7.36 -24.56 6.11
C ALA A 234 8.42 -25.05 7.11
N SER A 235 7.96 -25.60 8.23
CA SER A 235 8.78 -26.23 9.28
C SER A 235 9.19 -27.66 8.90
N TYR A 236 9.98 -28.31 9.76
CA TYR A 236 10.32 -29.72 9.59
C TYR A 236 9.08 -30.61 9.48
N VAL A 237 8.05 -30.35 10.30
CA VAL A 237 6.79 -31.10 10.29
C VAL A 237 6.01 -30.86 9.01
N ASP A 238 6.00 -29.62 8.51
CA ASP A 238 5.30 -29.31 7.27
C ASP A 238 5.90 -30.08 6.09
N VAL A 239 7.24 -30.14 5.99
CA VAL A 239 7.92 -30.83 4.88
C VAL A 239 7.85 -32.36 5.00
N HIS A 240 8.03 -32.92 6.19
CA HIS A 240 8.13 -34.39 6.35
C HIS A 240 6.80 -35.08 6.68
N ALA A 241 5.78 -34.34 7.12
CA ALA A 241 4.47 -34.91 7.47
C ALA A 241 3.33 -34.28 6.65
N ARG A 242 3.19 -32.95 6.67
CA ARG A 242 2.03 -32.31 6.02
C ARG A 242 2.10 -32.35 4.50
N LEU A 243 3.27 -32.15 3.91
CA LEU A 243 3.46 -32.19 2.47
C LEU A 243 3.13 -33.58 1.88
N PRO A 244 3.65 -34.71 2.41
CA PRO A 244 3.18 -36.04 2.01
C PRO A 244 1.68 -36.26 2.22
N ALA A 245 1.11 -35.76 3.32
CA ALA A 245 -0.32 -35.88 3.59
C ALA A 245 -1.17 -35.11 2.56
N LEU A 246 -0.73 -33.92 2.13
CA LEU A 246 -1.40 -33.16 1.07
C LEU A 246 -1.32 -33.88 -0.28
N TRP A 247 -0.17 -34.47 -0.64
CA TRP A 247 -0.07 -35.29 -1.85
C TRP A 247 -0.97 -36.53 -1.80
N ALA A 248 -1.05 -37.20 -0.64
CA ALA A 248 -1.99 -38.30 -0.42
C ALA A 248 -3.45 -37.83 -0.56
N LEU A 249 -3.77 -36.65 -0.04
CA LEU A 249 -5.09 -36.04 -0.16
C LEU A 249 -5.45 -35.75 -1.63
N VAL A 250 -4.51 -35.21 -2.42
CA VAL A 250 -4.68 -35.05 -3.88
C VAL A 250 -4.99 -36.38 -4.54
N GLY A 251 -4.21 -37.43 -4.26
CA GLY A 251 -4.42 -38.76 -4.81
C GLY A 251 -5.79 -39.35 -4.45
N VAL A 252 -6.19 -39.24 -3.18
CA VAL A 252 -7.50 -39.70 -2.70
C VAL A 252 -8.63 -38.91 -3.34
N SER A 253 -8.52 -37.60 -3.50
CA SER A 253 -9.53 -36.79 -4.18
C SER A 253 -9.67 -37.16 -5.67
N LEU A 254 -8.59 -37.50 -6.35
CA LEU A 254 -8.63 -37.99 -7.74
C LEU A 254 -9.32 -39.36 -7.83
N ILE A 255 -8.99 -40.28 -6.91
CA ILE A 255 -9.65 -41.59 -6.82
C ILE A 255 -11.15 -41.42 -6.50
N ALA A 256 -11.48 -40.53 -5.56
CA ALA A 256 -12.83 -40.17 -5.20
C ALA A 256 -13.62 -39.64 -6.40
N ALA A 257 -13.02 -38.76 -7.19
CA ALA A 257 -13.62 -38.25 -8.42
C ALA A 257 -13.87 -39.36 -9.45
N ALA A 258 -12.90 -40.26 -9.65
CA ALA A 258 -13.06 -41.41 -10.54
C ALA A 258 -14.19 -42.35 -10.09
N LEU A 259 -14.28 -42.63 -8.78
CA LEU A 259 -15.36 -43.44 -8.20
C LEU A 259 -16.73 -42.76 -8.33
N ALA A 260 -16.81 -41.44 -8.13
CA ALA A 260 -18.03 -40.68 -8.32
C ALA A 260 -18.48 -40.67 -9.80
N ALA A 261 -17.54 -40.56 -10.74
CA ALA A 261 -17.82 -40.68 -12.17
C ALA A 261 -18.30 -42.09 -12.53
N TRP A 262 -17.67 -43.14 -11.99
CA TRP A 262 -18.12 -44.52 -12.16
C TRP A 262 -19.52 -44.76 -11.58
N GLN A 263 -19.80 -44.21 -10.39
CA GLN A 263 -21.10 -44.30 -9.74
C GLN A 263 -22.24 -43.68 -10.56
N ALA A 264 -21.96 -42.71 -11.45
CA ALA A 264 -22.97 -42.23 -12.39
C ALA A 264 -23.59 -43.41 -13.19
N THR A 265 -22.81 -44.45 -13.49
CA THR A 265 -23.28 -45.64 -14.22
C THR A 265 -23.85 -46.74 -13.32
N ALA A 266 -23.43 -46.84 -12.05
CA ALA A 266 -23.80 -47.92 -11.13
C ALA A 266 -25.05 -47.60 -10.26
N PRO A 267 -25.80 -48.61 -9.77
CA PRO A 267 -26.99 -48.39 -8.94
C PRO A 267 -26.72 -48.09 -7.46
N ARG A 268 -25.48 -48.26 -6.99
CA ARG A 268 -25.12 -48.22 -5.56
C ARG A 268 -24.68 -46.82 -5.12
N LEU A 269 -25.14 -46.36 -3.95
CA LEU A 269 -24.82 -45.04 -3.40
C LEU A 269 -23.57 -44.99 -2.50
N TRP A 270 -23.07 -46.14 -2.06
CA TRP A 270 -21.95 -46.24 -1.12
C TRP A 270 -20.57 -45.75 -1.64
N PRO A 271 -20.21 -45.79 -2.94
CA PRO A 271 -18.88 -45.39 -3.40
C PRO A 271 -18.54 -43.92 -3.11
N ILE A 272 -19.49 -42.98 -3.29
CA ILE A 272 -19.32 -41.57 -2.90
C ILE A 272 -19.15 -41.43 -1.38
N ALA A 273 -19.94 -42.14 -0.57
CA ALA A 273 -19.82 -42.08 0.89
C ALA A 273 -18.46 -42.62 1.36
N ALA A 274 -17.97 -43.71 0.75
CA ALA A 274 -16.65 -44.26 1.02
C ALA A 274 -15.52 -43.29 0.58
N ALA A 275 -15.68 -42.63 -0.56
CA ALA A 275 -14.73 -41.66 -1.08
C ALA A 275 -14.63 -40.41 -0.19
N VAL A 276 -15.77 -39.86 0.26
CA VAL A 276 -15.82 -38.75 1.22
C VAL A 276 -15.25 -39.18 2.57
N GLY A 277 -15.61 -40.37 3.05
CA GLY A 277 -15.05 -40.94 4.28
C GLY A 277 -13.53 -41.08 4.22
N LEU A 278 -12.98 -41.60 3.12
CA LEU A 278 -11.54 -41.73 2.91
C LEU A 278 -10.85 -40.37 2.86
N TYR A 279 -11.42 -39.39 2.17
CA TYR A 279 -10.91 -38.02 2.15
C TYR A 279 -10.82 -37.43 3.56
N VAL A 280 -11.88 -37.57 4.36
CA VAL A 280 -11.92 -37.10 5.75
C VAL A 280 -10.88 -37.85 6.60
N ILE A 281 -10.76 -39.16 6.46
CA ILE A 281 -9.78 -39.98 7.18
C ILE A 281 -8.34 -39.55 6.85
N VAL A 282 -8.00 -39.34 5.57
CA VAL A 282 -6.65 -38.91 5.18
C VAL A 282 -6.35 -37.50 5.66
N SER A 283 -7.32 -36.58 5.60
CA SER A 283 -7.16 -35.21 6.11
C SER A 283 -6.91 -35.17 7.63
N ILE A 284 -7.73 -35.90 8.41
CA ILE A 284 -7.57 -36.00 9.87
C ILE A 284 -6.30 -36.76 10.22
N GLY A 285 -6.05 -37.89 9.55
CA GLY A 285 -4.89 -38.73 9.77
C GLY A 285 -3.57 -38.00 9.51
N GLY A 286 -3.49 -37.21 8.43
CA GLY A 286 -2.35 -36.36 8.14
C GLY A 286 -2.09 -35.32 9.23
N SER A 287 -3.14 -34.68 9.75
CA SER A 287 -3.04 -33.72 10.85
C SER A 287 -2.58 -34.37 12.15
N LEU A 288 -3.13 -35.55 12.47
CA LEU A 288 -2.71 -36.33 13.65
C LEU A 288 -1.26 -36.79 13.54
N TYR A 289 -0.86 -37.29 12.37
CA TYR A 289 0.53 -37.70 12.10
C TYR A 289 1.50 -36.53 12.24
N ALA A 290 1.17 -35.36 11.72
CA ALA A 290 1.96 -34.15 11.93
C ALA A 290 2.10 -33.79 13.42
N GLY A 291 1.02 -33.90 14.20
CA GLY A 291 1.06 -33.69 15.66
C GLY A 291 1.97 -34.68 16.39
N ILE A 292 1.98 -35.94 15.97
CA ILE A 292 2.88 -36.98 16.50
C ILE A 292 4.33 -36.62 16.19
N ILE A 293 4.66 -36.27 14.95
CA ILE A 293 6.02 -35.87 14.55
C ILE A 293 6.48 -34.63 15.33
N GLN A 294 5.61 -33.62 15.49
CA GLN A 294 5.93 -32.43 16.30
C GLN A 294 6.28 -32.81 17.73
N ARG A 295 5.47 -33.65 18.39
CA ARG A 295 5.62 -33.96 19.81
C ARG A 295 6.81 -34.88 20.10
N PHE A 296 7.04 -35.88 19.25
CA PHE A 296 7.98 -36.96 19.53
C PHE A 296 9.30 -36.89 18.75
N VAL A 297 9.35 -36.16 17.63
CA VAL A 297 10.55 -36.05 16.78
C VAL A 297 11.15 -34.65 16.83
N VAL A 298 10.32 -33.61 16.68
CA VAL A 298 10.81 -32.23 16.59
C VAL A 298 11.03 -31.63 17.97
N ALA A 299 10.01 -31.57 18.83
CA ALA A 299 10.11 -30.91 20.14
C ALA A 299 11.31 -31.36 21.00
N PRO A 300 11.72 -32.65 21.03
CA PRO A 300 12.90 -33.06 21.81
C PRO A 300 14.25 -32.58 21.25
N ASN A 301 14.32 -32.22 19.96
CA ASN A 301 15.55 -31.80 19.28
C ASN A 301 15.25 -30.73 18.21
N GLU A 302 14.49 -29.71 18.61
CA GLU A 302 13.91 -28.73 17.70
C GLU A 302 14.98 -27.91 16.99
N GLN A 303 16.02 -27.46 17.73
CA GLN A 303 17.12 -26.67 17.18
C GLN A 303 17.78 -27.36 15.97
N VAL A 304 18.13 -28.66 16.09
CA VAL A 304 18.79 -29.39 15.00
C VAL A 304 17.81 -29.66 13.85
N ARG A 305 16.56 -30.04 14.16
CA ARG A 305 15.56 -30.37 13.14
C ARG A 305 15.10 -29.14 12.35
N GLU A 306 15.01 -27.97 12.99
CA GLU A 306 14.56 -26.73 12.38
C GLU A 306 15.70 -25.90 11.75
N THR A 307 16.97 -26.22 12.01
CA THR A 307 18.15 -25.52 11.46
C THR A 307 18.06 -25.19 9.95
N PRO A 308 17.74 -26.13 9.03
CA PRO A 308 17.65 -25.81 7.61
C PRO A 308 16.50 -24.82 7.30
N PHE A 309 15.38 -24.92 8.01
CA PHE A 309 14.21 -24.05 7.82
C PHE A 309 14.44 -22.65 8.39
N ILE A 310 15.15 -22.55 9.52
CA ILE A 310 15.65 -21.28 10.05
C ILE A 310 16.60 -20.63 9.03
N THR A 311 17.49 -21.39 8.42
CA THR A 311 18.42 -20.87 7.38
C THR A 311 17.66 -20.32 6.18
N HIS A 312 16.63 -21.04 5.71
CA HIS A 312 15.76 -20.58 4.62
C HIS A 312 15.02 -19.29 5.00
N ASN A 313 14.47 -19.22 6.21
CA ASN A 313 13.78 -18.05 6.72
C ASN A 313 14.70 -16.82 6.81
N ILE A 314 15.91 -16.98 7.35
CA ILE A 314 16.90 -15.91 7.44
C ILE A 314 17.25 -15.41 6.04
N ARG A 315 17.63 -16.31 5.12
CA ARG A 315 18.02 -15.94 3.75
C ARG A 315 16.89 -15.26 3.00
N ALA A 316 15.70 -15.87 2.98
CA ALA A 316 14.55 -15.35 2.27
C ALA A 316 14.11 -13.99 2.81
N THR A 317 14.09 -13.81 4.13
CA THR A 317 13.75 -12.52 4.74
C THR A 317 14.80 -11.47 4.39
N ARG A 318 16.10 -11.79 4.48
CA ARG A 318 17.15 -10.82 4.11
C ARG A 318 17.03 -10.41 2.66
N GLN A 319 16.87 -11.35 1.73
CA GLN A 319 16.66 -11.05 0.32
C GLN A 319 15.39 -10.23 0.09
N ALA A 320 14.26 -10.61 0.67
CA ALA A 320 12.98 -9.97 0.39
C ALA A 320 12.92 -8.50 0.86
N TYR A 321 13.75 -8.12 1.83
CA TYR A 321 13.90 -6.73 2.31
C TYR A 321 15.20 -6.05 1.87
N ALA A 322 15.98 -6.66 0.97
CA ALA A 322 17.30 -6.19 0.53
C ALA A 322 18.33 -5.99 1.66
N LEU A 323 18.21 -6.78 2.74
CA LEU A 323 19.12 -6.77 3.89
C LEU A 323 20.37 -7.63 3.67
N ASP A 324 20.38 -8.48 2.64
CA ASP A 324 21.53 -9.26 2.23
C ASP A 324 22.67 -8.40 1.66
N GLN A 325 22.37 -7.16 1.27
CA GLN A 325 23.31 -6.18 0.74
C GLN A 325 23.80 -5.17 1.78
N VAL A 326 23.39 -5.31 3.06
CA VAL A 326 23.83 -4.42 4.14
C VAL A 326 25.32 -4.65 4.39
N GLU A 327 26.11 -3.59 4.26
CA GLU A 327 27.54 -3.62 4.57
C GLU A 327 27.74 -3.62 6.09
N GLU A 328 28.45 -4.61 6.62
CA GLU A 328 28.74 -4.71 8.06
C GLU A 328 30.14 -4.19 8.37
N ARG A 329 30.24 -3.14 9.20
CA ARG A 329 31.51 -2.54 9.64
C ARG A 329 31.65 -2.64 11.16
N GLY A 330 32.78 -3.15 11.63
CA GLY A 330 33.12 -3.21 13.05
C GLY A 330 33.85 -1.95 13.51
N LEU A 331 33.51 -1.44 14.68
CA LEU A 331 34.17 -0.32 15.35
C LEU A 331 35.07 -0.80 16.49
N SER A 332 36.08 -0.02 16.88
CA SER A 332 36.94 -0.32 18.03
C SER A 332 36.24 -0.11 19.38
N GLY A 333 35.37 0.89 19.47
CA GLY A 333 34.62 1.25 20.68
C GLY A 333 35.44 1.95 21.78
N ASP A 334 36.73 2.20 21.58
CA ASP A 334 37.61 2.87 22.55
C ASP A 334 38.18 4.22 22.07
N ALA A 335 37.77 4.67 20.88
CA ALA A 335 38.13 5.97 20.35
C ALA A 335 37.72 7.13 21.27
N ARG A 336 38.61 8.12 21.40
CA ARG A 336 38.37 9.34 22.17
C ARG A 336 38.22 10.52 21.22
N LEU A 337 37.13 11.26 21.39
CA LEU A 337 36.87 12.48 20.63
C LEU A 337 37.90 13.57 20.98
N THR A 338 38.62 14.05 19.98
CA THR A 338 39.56 15.18 20.09
C THR A 338 39.02 16.42 19.38
N ARG A 339 39.62 17.58 19.66
CA ARG A 339 39.29 18.83 18.96
C ARG A 339 39.60 18.74 17.46
N GLU A 340 40.69 18.07 17.09
CA GLU A 340 41.07 17.89 15.69
C GLU A 340 40.02 17.08 14.93
N ASP A 341 39.42 16.06 15.56
CA ASP A 341 38.33 15.28 14.95
C ASP A 341 37.11 16.17 14.65
N LEU A 342 36.78 17.11 15.54
CA LEU A 342 35.69 18.06 15.32
C LEU A 342 35.99 19.03 14.17
N GLU A 343 37.24 19.48 14.06
CA GLU A 343 37.69 20.37 12.97
C GLU A 343 37.66 19.66 11.62
N ARG A 344 38.10 18.39 11.55
CA ARG A 344 38.03 17.57 10.33
C ARG A 344 36.61 17.19 9.93
N ASN A 345 35.66 17.18 10.87
CA ASN A 345 34.25 16.87 10.63
C ASN A 345 33.34 18.11 10.82
N ALA A 346 33.88 19.31 10.57
CA ALA A 346 33.16 20.56 10.81
C ALA A 346 31.86 20.69 10.01
N THR A 347 31.77 20.08 8.82
CA THR A 347 30.53 20.02 8.02
C THR A 347 29.42 19.24 8.73
N THR A 348 29.74 18.08 9.32
CA THR A 348 28.79 17.29 10.12
C THR A 348 28.27 18.11 11.30
N ILE A 349 29.18 18.76 12.05
CA ILE A 349 28.80 19.58 13.22
C ILE A 349 27.92 20.78 12.82
N ARG A 350 28.23 21.42 11.68
CA ARG A 350 27.43 22.53 11.13
C ARG A 350 26.13 22.09 10.45
N ASN A 351 25.80 20.81 10.44
CA ASN A 351 24.55 20.29 9.86
C ASN A 351 23.78 19.38 10.83
N VAL A 352 24.13 19.37 12.13
CA VAL A 352 23.35 18.65 13.13
C VAL A 352 21.93 19.23 13.19
N PRO A 353 20.87 18.44 12.97
CA PRO A 353 19.51 18.95 12.91
C PRO A 353 18.97 19.30 14.30
N LEU A 354 19.14 20.55 14.73
CA LEU A 354 18.66 21.02 16.02
C LEU A 354 17.15 21.27 16.04
N TRP A 355 16.51 21.43 14.88
CA TRP A 355 15.06 21.58 14.75
C TRP A 355 14.33 20.24 14.64
N ASN A 356 13.23 20.11 15.37
CA ASN A 356 12.26 19.02 15.27
C ASN A 356 11.09 19.45 14.39
N ALA A 357 10.54 18.52 13.61
CA ALA A 357 9.48 18.82 12.64
C ALA A 357 8.26 19.52 13.27
N GLN A 358 7.71 19.00 14.39
CA GLN A 358 6.49 19.56 14.98
C GLN A 358 6.67 20.98 15.57
N PRO A 359 7.66 21.25 16.45
CA PRO A 359 7.88 22.63 16.92
C PRO A 359 8.19 23.62 15.80
N LEU A 360 8.92 23.17 14.76
CA LEU A 360 9.24 24.02 13.61
C LEU A 360 7.98 24.31 12.78
N LEU A 361 7.11 23.33 12.57
CA LEU A 361 5.83 23.49 11.89
C LEU A 361 4.93 24.51 12.62
N ASP A 362 4.77 24.34 13.94
CA ASP A 362 3.98 25.26 14.77
C ASP A 362 4.52 26.70 14.67
N THR A 363 5.84 26.83 14.61
CA THR A 363 6.52 28.12 14.43
C THR A 363 6.26 28.70 13.05
N PHE A 364 6.42 27.92 11.97
CA PHE A 364 6.13 28.35 10.60
C PHE A 364 4.69 28.84 10.45
N SER A 365 3.70 28.11 10.97
CA SER A 365 2.30 28.54 10.96
C SER A 365 2.13 29.88 11.68
N GLN A 366 2.80 30.11 12.80
CA GLN A 366 2.61 31.36 13.54
C GLN A 366 3.33 32.57 12.92
N ILE A 367 4.54 32.40 12.37
CA ILE A 367 5.35 33.52 11.85
C ILE A 367 5.28 33.72 10.33
N GLN A 368 4.80 32.73 9.57
CA GLN A 368 4.84 32.74 8.10
C GLN A 368 3.52 32.41 7.39
N GLU A 369 2.44 32.10 8.12
CA GLU A 369 1.11 31.85 7.52
C GLU A 369 0.50 33.15 6.96
N ILE A 370 0.70 34.29 7.65
CA ILE A 370 0.30 35.66 7.27
C ILE A 370 -1.24 35.88 7.17
N ARG A 371 -2.00 34.87 6.75
CA ARG A 371 -3.46 34.86 6.57
C ARG A 371 -4.03 33.48 6.90
N THR A 372 -5.21 33.45 7.54
CA THR A 372 -5.86 32.23 8.06
C THR A 372 -6.21 31.14 7.04
N TYR A 373 -6.13 31.44 5.74
CA TYR A 373 -6.43 30.51 4.66
C TYR A 373 -5.16 29.89 4.04
N TYR A 374 -3.97 30.32 4.47
CA TYR A 374 -2.76 29.57 4.22
C TYR A 374 -2.51 28.60 5.37
N ASP A 375 -1.82 27.50 5.09
CA ASP A 375 -1.51 26.49 6.09
C ASP A 375 -0.21 25.78 5.71
N PHE A 376 0.49 25.25 6.70
CA PHE A 376 1.66 24.39 6.50
C PHE A 376 1.30 22.99 6.99
N VAL A 377 1.54 21.97 6.16
CA VAL A 377 1.06 20.60 6.43
C VAL A 377 2.10 19.78 7.17
N SER A 378 3.33 19.84 6.69
CA SER A 378 4.44 18.96 7.02
C SER A 378 5.75 19.76 6.94
N VAL A 379 6.80 19.32 7.63
CA VAL A 379 8.15 19.86 7.47
C VAL A 379 9.08 18.75 7.04
N ASP A 380 9.73 18.95 5.90
CA ASP A 380 10.62 17.99 5.28
C ASP A 380 12.08 18.37 5.41
N ASN A 381 12.95 17.35 5.38
CA ASN A 381 14.39 17.53 5.29
C ASN A 381 14.84 17.44 3.84
N ASP A 382 15.75 18.33 3.47
CA ASP A 382 16.42 18.34 2.17
C ASP A 382 17.85 18.91 2.32
N ARG A 383 18.57 19.01 1.21
CA ARG A 383 19.95 19.51 1.15
C ARG A 383 20.21 20.32 -0.11
N TYR A 384 20.97 21.39 0.06
CA TYR A 384 21.37 22.28 -1.02
C TYR A 384 22.84 22.67 -0.86
N VAL A 385 23.49 22.97 -1.98
CA VAL A 385 24.74 23.72 -1.95
C VAL A 385 24.37 25.19 -1.88
N ILE A 386 24.57 25.80 -0.72
CA ILE A 386 24.21 27.20 -0.43
C ILE A 386 25.50 27.96 -0.15
N ASP A 387 25.77 29.02 -0.90
CA ASP A 387 27.01 29.80 -0.82
C ASP A 387 28.28 28.92 -0.93
N GLY A 388 28.21 27.87 -1.77
CA GLY A 388 29.28 26.88 -1.95
C GLY A 388 29.44 25.87 -0.81
N GLN A 389 28.56 25.86 0.19
CA GLN A 389 28.58 24.91 1.31
C GLN A 389 27.44 23.90 1.20
N TYR A 390 27.73 22.63 1.44
CA TYR A 390 26.70 21.59 1.52
C TYR A 390 25.94 21.70 2.84
N ARG A 391 24.68 22.13 2.76
CA ARG A 391 23.84 22.46 3.91
C ARG A 391 22.53 21.67 3.91
N GLN A 392 22.20 21.12 5.07
CA GLN A 392 20.91 20.54 5.35
C GLN A 392 19.92 21.64 5.70
N VAL A 393 18.72 21.53 5.13
CA VAL A 393 17.63 22.48 5.35
C VAL A 393 16.36 21.74 5.75
N MET A 394 15.49 22.46 6.44
CA MET A 394 14.11 22.07 6.65
C MET A 394 13.20 23.04 5.92
N LEU A 395 12.18 22.49 5.25
CA LEU A 395 11.30 23.25 4.38
C LEU A 395 9.84 22.82 4.52
N SER A 396 8.94 23.73 4.20
CA SER A 396 7.50 23.49 4.17
C SER A 396 6.83 24.41 3.17
N THR A 397 5.88 23.89 2.41
CA THR A 397 5.11 24.66 1.43
C THR A 397 3.94 25.39 2.07
N ARG A 398 3.72 26.64 1.66
CA ARG A 398 2.57 27.44 2.10
C ARG A 398 1.37 27.12 1.22
N GLU A 399 0.52 26.23 1.70
CA GLU A 399 -0.60 25.71 0.92
C GLU A 399 -1.92 26.42 1.23
N LEU A 400 -2.88 26.36 0.30
CA LEU A 400 -4.18 26.99 0.46
C LEU A 400 -5.17 26.03 1.13
N ASN A 401 -5.62 26.38 2.33
CA ASN A 401 -6.68 25.69 3.04
C ASN A 401 -8.04 26.35 2.77
N THR A 402 -8.75 25.85 1.76
CA THR A 402 -10.05 26.40 1.34
C THR A 402 -11.14 26.31 2.41
N ARG A 403 -10.97 25.46 3.43
CA ARG A 403 -11.94 25.34 4.54
C ARG A 403 -11.85 26.53 5.50
N SER A 404 -10.72 27.22 5.53
CA SER A 404 -10.45 28.36 6.41
C SER A 404 -10.70 29.72 5.74
N LEU A 405 -11.31 29.72 4.55
CA LEU A 405 -11.71 30.95 3.86
C LEU A 405 -12.81 31.69 4.64
N PRO A 406 -12.70 33.01 4.87
CA PRO A 406 -13.70 33.78 5.61
C PRO A 406 -15.10 33.76 5.00
N SER A 407 -15.18 33.69 3.66
CA SER A 407 -16.44 33.60 2.92
C SER A 407 -16.34 32.55 1.83
N ARG A 408 -17.11 31.48 1.99
CA ARG A 408 -17.09 30.28 1.12
C ARG A 408 -18.23 30.32 0.11
N THR A 409 -18.03 31.09 -0.95
CA THR A 409 -18.90 31.09 -2.13
C THR A 409 -18.30 30.20 -3.21
N TRP A 410 -19.10 29.70 -4.16
CA TRP A 410 -18.60 28.89 -5.28
C TRP A 410 -17.51 29.65 -6.08
N ILE A 411 -17.64 30.97 -6.24
CA ILE A 411 -16.63 31.80 -6.91
C ILE A 411 -15.33 31.79 -6.11
N ASN A 412 -15.39 32.00 -4.79
CA ASN A 412 -14.18 32.01 -3.96
C ASN A 412 -13.51 30.64 -3.90
N ASP A 413 -14.28 29.57 -3.69
CA ASP A 413 -13.76 28.21 -3.55
C ASP A 413 -13.18 27.66 -4.86
N HIS A 414 -13.63 28.14 -6.03
CA HIS A 414 -13.29 27.51 -7.32
C HIS A 414 -12.68 28.44 -8.38
N LEU A 415 -12.86 29.76 -8.31
CA LEU A 415 -12.35 30.72 -9.30
C LEU A 415 -11.32 31.69 -8.73
N THR A 416 -11.51 32.17 -7.50
CA THR A 416 -10.66 33.20 -6.90
C THR A 416 -9.48 32.59 -6.14
N PHE A 417 -9.75 31.77 -5.11
CA PHE A 417 -8.69 31.16 -4.28
C PHE A 417 -8.35 29.79 -4.86
N THR A 418 -7.45 29.79 -5.83
CA THR A 418 -7.14 28.58 -6.60
C THR A 418 -5.89 27.86 -6.11
N HIS A 419 -4.88 28.54 -5.56
CA HIS A 419 -3.56 27.97 -5.29
C HIS A 419 -2.94 28.47 -3.97
N GLY A 420 -1.99 27.68 -3.43
CA GLY A 420 -1.07 28.10 -2.36
C GLY A 420 0.08 28.94 -2.92
N TYR A 421 0.94 29.49 -2.07
CA TYR A 421 1.97 30.44 -2.54
C TYR A 421 3.28 30.39 -1.74
N GLY A 422 4.29 29.80 -2.36
CA GLY A 422 5.68 29.81 -1.90
C GLY A 422 6.04 28.70 -0.93
N ILE A 423 7.28 28.78 -0.45
CA ILE A 423 7.91 27.83 0.47
C ILE A 423 8.59 28.61 1.58
N THR A 424 8.55 28.07 2.79
CA THR A 424 9.38 28.52 3.91
C THR A 424 10.52 27.54 4.06
N LEU A 425 11.75 28.02 4.09
CA LEU A 425 12.96 27.18 4.12
C LEU A 425 14.00 27.81 5.03
N GLY A 426 14.64 26.99 5.87
CA GLY A 426 15.72 27.44 6.76
C GLY A 426 16.73 26.34 7.08
N PRO A 427 17.92 26.70 7.59
CA PRO A 427 18.93 25.73 8.02
C PRO A 427 18.45 24.97 9.26
N VAL A 428 18.93 23.74 9.41
CA VAL A 428 18.48 22.87 10.51
C VAL A 428 19.09 23.19 11.88
N ASN A 429 20.09 24.07 11.94
CA ASN A 429 20.93 24.27 13.13
C ASN A 429 21.13 25.73 13.55
N GLU A 430 20.46 26.69 12.93
CA GLU A 430 20.60 28.11 13.25
C GLU A 430 19.33 28.66 13.90
N VAL A 431 19.53 29.52 14.90
CA VAL A 431 18.47 30.20 15.65
C VAL A 431 18.77 31.70 15.73
N THR A 432 17.74 32.54 15.72
CA THR A 432 17.87 33.98 15.95
C THR A 432 18.16 34.26 17.43
N PRO A 433 18.60 35.49 17.80
CA PRO A 433 18.75 35.87 19.21
C PRO A 433 17.50 35.70 20.06
N GLU A 434 16.32 35.75 19.43
CA GLU A 434 15.01 35.54 20.05
C GLU A 434 14.62 34.05 20.18
N GLY A 435 15.44 33.13 19.66
CA GLY A 435 15.18 31.69 19.68
C GLY A 435 14.27 31.18 18.55
N LEU A 436 14.00 32.00 17.53
CA LEU A 436 13.23 31.61 16.35
C LEU A 436 14.14 30.94 15.29
N PRO A 437 13.58 30.15 14.35
CA PRO A 437 14.35 29.64 13.22
C PRO A 437 14.84 30.77 12.32
N VAL A 438 16.10 30.67 11.89
CA VAL A 438 16.59 31.45 10.74
C VAL A 438 15.87 30.95 9.48
N LEU A 439 15.41 31.86 8.63
CA LEU A 439 14.71 31.52 7.39
C LEU A 439 15.51 32.06 6.20
N PHE A 440 15.88 31.18 5.28
CA PHE A 440 16.52 31.51 4.02
C PHE A 440 15.52 32.00 2.98
N ILE A 441 14.38 31.31 2.86
CA ILE A 441 13.24 31.73 2.03
C ILE A 441 12.06 31.99 2.96
N ARG A 442 11.49 33.19 2.87
CA ARG A 442 10.39 33.64 3.75
C ARG A 442 9.52 34.69 3.08
N ASP A 443 8.49 35.10 3.81
CA ASP A 443 7.56 36.17 3.49
C ASP A 443 6.73 35.88 2.24
N LEU A 444 6.00 36.91 1.80
CA LEU A 444 5.05 36.84 0.71
C LEU A 444 4.97 38.23 0.02
N PRO A 445 5.39 38.34 -1.25
CA PRO A 445 5.95 37.27 -2.08
C PRO A 445 7.26 36.72 -1.50
N PRO A 446 7.60 35.43 -1.73
CA PRO A 446 8.80 34.83 -1.17
C PRO A 446 10.07 35.59 -1.54
N VAL A 447 10.90 35.89 -0.55
CA VAL A 447 12.22 36.49 -0.72
C VAL A 447 13.26 35.47 -0.28
N SER A 448 14.27 35.27 -1.12
CA SER A 448 15.44 34.48 -0.79
C SER A 448 16.57 35.37 -0.30
N THR A 449 17.21 34.96 0.79
CA THR A 449 18.41 35.60 1.35
C THR A 449 19.70 34.90 0.96
N VAL A 450 19.60 33.81 0.20
CA VAL A 450 20.68 32.93 -0.25
C VAL A 450 20.60 32.73 -1.77
N ASP A 451 21.56 32.01 -2.35
CA ASP A 451 21.67 31.67 -3.78
C ASP A 451 20.64 30.62 -4.27
N LEU A 452 19.45 30.59 -3.66
CA LEU A 452 18.31 29.79 -4.10
C LEU A 452 17.23 30.71 -4.69
N GLU A 453 16.95 30.56 -5.98
CA GLU A 453 15.92 31.34 -6.65
C GLU A 453 14.58 30.60 -6.66
N LEU A 454 13.48 31.33 -6.41
CA LEU A 454 12.11 30.84 -6.57
C LEU A 454 11.36 31.76 -7.55
N THR A 455 11.39 31.39 -8.83
CA THR A 455 10.77 32.16 -9.92
C THR A 455 9.26 31.91 -10.05
N GLN A 456 8.80 30.71 -9.72
CA GLN A 456 7.38 30.34 -9.76
C GLN A 456 6.94 29.78 -8.40
N PRO A 457 6.39 30.63 -7.51
CA PRO A 457 5.98 30.23 -6.16
C PRO A 457 4.57 29.62 -6.10
N ALA A 458 3.74 29.72 -7.13
CA ALA A 458 2.34 29.28 -7.05
C ALA A 458 2.19 27.75 -6.99
N ILE A 459 1.38 27.26 -6.04
CA ILE A 459 1.16 25.84 -5.75
C ILE A 459 -0.28 25.46 -6.10
N TYR A 460 -0.49 24.99 -7.32
CA TYR A 460 -1.77 24.46 -7.78
C TYR A 460 -1.98 22.99 -7.39
N PHE A 461 -0.89 22.25 -7.18
CA PHE A 461 -0.90 20.84 -6.76
C PHE A 461 -0.05 20.71 -5.50
N GLY A 462 -0.63 20.14 -4.44
CA GLY A 462 -0.03 20.09 -3.10
C GLY A 462 -0.67 19.01 -2.24
N GLU A 463 -0.40 19.01 -0.94
CA GLU A 463 -1.01 18.09 0.03
C GLU A 463 -2.42 18.54 0.46
N LEU A 464 -2.63 19.86 0.55
CA LEU A 464 -3.94 20.49 0.71
C LEU A 464 -4.51 20.86 -0.64
N SER A 465 -5.71 20.33 -0.91
CA SER A 465 -6.49 20.79 -2.04
C SER A 465 -7.98 20.68 -1.76
N ASN A 466 -8.75 21.49 -2.48
CA ASN A 466 -10.17 21.27 -2.68
C ASN A 466 -10.40 20.21 -3.77
N ASP A 467 -11.68 19.89 -4.03
CA ASP A 467 -12.05 18.87 -5.02
C ASP A 467 -11.71 19.29 -6.46
N HIS A 468 -11.85 20.57 -6.78
CA HIS A 468 -11.59 21.13 -8.11
C HIS A 468 -11.44 22.66 -8.09
N VAL A 469 -10.73 23.21 -9.09
CA VAL A 469 -10.73 24.66 -9.41
C VAL A 469 -10.83 24.87 -10.90
N PHE A 470 -11.26 26.07 -11.30
CA PHE A 470 -11.21 26.52 -12.67
C PHE A 470 -10.20 27.65 -12.80
N VAL A 471 -9.38 27.57 -13.83
CA VAL A 471 -8.34 28.55 -14.14
C VAL A 471 -8.53 29.09 -15.55
N ARG A 472 -7.86 30.20 -15.88
CA ARG A 472 -8.07 30.93 -17.16
C ARG A 472 -9.54 31.29 -17.34
N THR A 473 -10.12 31.92 -16.32
CA THR A 473 -11.54 32.30 -16.28
C THR A 473 -11.68 33.81 -16.47
N GLY A 474 -12.91 34.31 -16.61
CA GLY A 474 -13.20 35.75 -16.62
C GLY A 474 -13.03 36.42 -15.26
N THR A 475 -12.72 35.66 -14.20
CA THR A 475 -12.36 36.17 -12.87
C THR A 475 -10.87 35.94 -12.65
N GLU A 476 -10.16 37.00 -12.24
CA GLU A 476 -8.75 36.88 -11.88
C GLU A 476 -8.58 36.06 -10.59
N GLU A 477 -7.52 35.28 -10.55
CA GLU A 477 -7.17 34.41 -9.43
C GLU A 477 -6.43 35.24 -8.38
N PHE A 478 -6.74 35.04 -7.12
CA PHE A 478 -5.97 35.63 -6.03
C PHE A 478 -4.58 35.00 -5.99
N ASP A 479 -3.54 35.83 -6.06
CA ASP A 479 -2.14 35.40 -6.05
C ASP A 479 -1.62 35.45 -4.60
N TYR A 480 -1.52 36.67 -4.06
CA TYR A 480 -1.03 36.88 -2.70
C TYR A 480 -1.44 38.26 -2.15
N PRO A 481 -1.56 38.44 -0.81
CA PRO A 481 -1.83 39.74 -0.21
C PRO A 481 -0.59 40.66 -0.23
N ARG A 482 -0.77 41.95 -0.55
CA ARG A 482 0.28 42.98 -0.50
C ARG A 482 -0.19 44.16 0.36
N GLY A 483 0.14 44.11 1.65
CA GLY A 483 -0.35 45.07 2.63
C GLY A 483 -1.86 44.96 2.81
N GLU A 484 -2.58 46.06 2.56
CA GLU A 484 -4.06 46.12 2.56
C GLU A 484 -4.67 45.77 1.19
N ALA A 485 -3.85 45.66 0.14
CA ALA A 485 -4.29 45.30 -1.20
C ALA A 485 -4.05 43.81 -1.49
N ASN A 486 -4.67 43.30 -2.55
CA ASN A 486 -4.47 41.94 -3.05
C ASN A 486 -3.86 42.00 -4.44
N VAL A 487 -2.88 41.13 -4.71
CA VAL A 487 -2.36 40.89 -6.06
C VAL A 487 -3.13 39.75 -6.67
N PHE A 488 -3.49 39.91 -7.94
CA PHE A 488 -4.22 38.93 -8.71
C PHE A 488 -3.38 38.49 -9.90
N THR A 489 -3.64 37.27 -10.35
CA THR A 489 -2.95 36.64 -11.47
C THR A 489 -3.94 35.88 -12.35
N THR A 490 -3.48 35.43 -13.50
CA THR A 490 -4.21 34.47 -14.34
C THR A 490 -3.27 33.33 -14.66
N TYR A 491 -3.71 32.09 -14.45
CA TYR A 491 -2.88 30.92 -14.69
C TYR A 491 -2.35 30.84 -16.13
N ALA A 492 -1.03 30.95 -16.26
CA ALA A 492 -0.33 30.89 -17.53
C ALA A 492 0.03 29.45 -17.95
N GLY A 493 0.06 28.49 -17.02
CA GLY A 493 0.43 27.11 -17.30
C GLY A 493 -0.61 26.29 -18.07
N ASP A 494 -0.26 25.05 -18.42
CA ASP A 494 -1.10 24.19 -19.26
C ASP A 494 -1.90 23.11 -18.51
N GLY A 495 -1.81 23.08 -17.18
CA GLY A 495 -2.51 22.10 -16.35
C GLY A 495 -4.04 22.23 -16.43
N GLY A 496 -4.71 21.10 -16.39
CA GLY A 496 -6.17 20.99 -16.32
C GLY A 496 -6.87 20.82 -17.67
N VAL A 497 -8.05 20.19 -17.60
CA VAL A 497 -8.86 19.81 -18.77
C VAL A 497 -9.58 21.04 -19.34
N THR A 498 -9.43 21.29 -20.64
CA THR A 498 -10.07 22.42 -21.31
C THR A 498 -11.59 22.24 -21.45
N LEU A 499 -12.35 23.30 -21.11
CA LEU A 499 -13.80 23.40 -21.25
C LEU A 499 -14.21 23.87 -22.66
N SER A 500 -13.61 23.28 -23.69
CA SER A 500 -13.72 23.73 -25.09
C SER A 500 -15.15 23.71 -25.66
N SER A 501 -16.08 22.98 -25.04
CA SER A 501 -17.47 22.86 -25.50
C SER A 501 -18.49 22.89 -24.37
N VAL A 502 -19.72 23.30 -24.71
CA VAL A 502 -20.88 23.27 -23.78
C VAL A 502 -21.14 21.86 -23.26
N PHE A 503 -20.89 20.83 -24.09
CA PHE A 503 -21.01 19.44 -23.67
C PHE A 503 -20.01 19.08 -22.56
N ARG A 504 -18.72 19.41 -22.72
CA ARG A 504 -17.71 19.17 -21.66
C ARG A 504 -18.09 19.90 -20.38
N ARG A 505 -18.54 21.14 -20.51
CA ARG A 505 -19.01 21.95 -19.38
C ARG A 505 -20.21 21.31 -18.67
N LEU A 506 -21.19 20.77 -19.42
CA LEU A 506 -22.31 20.02 -18.85
C LEU A 506 -21.84 18.75 -18.12
N MET A 507 -20.89 18.00 -18.69
CA MET A 507 -20.35 16.79 -18.05
C MET A 507 -19.68 17.13 -16.71
N PHE A 508 -18.86 18.18 -16.65
CA PHE A 508 -18.26 18.61 -15.39
C PHE A 508 -19.30 19.15 -14.39
N ALA A 509 -20.33 19.87 -14.85
CA ALA A 509 -21.43 20.31 -13.99
C ALA A 509 -22.19 19.13 -13.36
N ILE A 510 -22.46 18.06 -14.13
CA ILE A 510 -23.09 16.83 -13.60
C ILE A 510 -22.13 16.12 -12.63
N ARG A 511 -20.83 16.04 -12.96
CA ARG A 511 -19.80 15.41 -12.12
C ARG A 511 -19.74 16.05 -10.74
N PHE A 512 -19.60 17.37 -10.68
CA PHE A 512 -19.48 18.12 -9.44
C PHE A 512 -20.84 18.37 -8.76
N ARG A 513 -21.95 17.98 -9.41
CA ARG A 513 -23.32 18.28 -8.97
C ARG A 513 -23.51 19.78 -8.70
N SER A 514 -22.92 20.61 -9.56
CA SER A 514 -22.89 22.08 -9.43
C SER A 514 -23.58 22.72 -10.62
N THR A 515 -24.68 23.44 -10.35
CA THR A 515 -25.36 24.26 -11.35
C THR A 515 -24.52 25.46 -11.78
N ASP A 516 -23.74 26.03 -10.85
CA ASP A 516 -22.89 27.19 -11.09
C ASP A 516 -21.80 26.88 -12.14
N THR A 517 -21.26 25.66 -12.13
CA THR A 517 -20.32 25.19 -13.16
C THR A 517 -20.92 25.30 -14.56
N PHE A 518 -22.23 25.07 -14.74
CA PHE A 518 -22.86 25.17 -16.06
C PHE A 518 -23.29 26.59 -16.43
N PHE A 519 -23.77 27.38 -15.47
CA PHE A 519 -24.40 28.69 -15.74
C PHE A 519 -23.48 29.90 -15.51
N SER A 520 -22.32 29.75 -14.86
CA SER A 520 -21.41 30.86 -14.59
C SER A 520 -20.92 31.56 -15.88
N PRO A 521 -21.10 32.88 -16.04
CA PRO A 521 -20.62 33.58 -17.22
C PRO A 521 -19.08 33.66 -17.29
N ASN A 522 -18.40 33.47 -16.17
CA ASN A 522 -16.94 33.59 -16.07
C ASN A 522 -16.20 32.37 -16.68
N LEU A 523 -16.88 31.25 -16.90
CA LEU A 523 -16.28 30.07 -17.52
C LEU A 523 -16.41 30.16 -19.05
N THR A 524 -15.27 30.35 -19.71
CA THR A 524 -15.15 30.46 -21.17
C THR A 524 -14.72 29.13 -21.80
N ARG A 525 -14.56 29.10 -23.13
CA ARG A 525 -14.02 27.91 -23.83
C ARG A 525 -12.53 27.68 -23.59
N GLU A 526 -11.81 28.71 -23.11
CA GLU A 526 -10.39 28.67 -22.78
C GLU A 526 -10.15 28.24 -21.33
N SER A 527 -11.17 28.34 -20.49
CA SER A 527 -11.10 27.92 -19.09
C SER A 527 -10.77 26.43 -18.97
N ARG A 528 -9.95 26.13 -17.96
CA ARG A 528 -9.50 24.76 -17.66
C ARG A 528 -9.98 24.37 -16.28
N VAL A 529 -10.34 23.11 -16.12
CA VAL A 529 -10.68 22.53 -14.81
C VAL A 529 -9.54 21.65 -14.32
N MET A 530 -9.06 21.93 -13.12
CA MET A 530 -8.07 21.11 -12.43
C MET A 530 -8.79 20.23 -11.41
N ILE A 531 -8.58 18.92 -11.51
CA ILE A 531 -9.09 17.90 -10.59
C ILE A 531 -7.94 17.01 -10.12
N TYR A 532 -8.15 16.28 -9.02
CA TYR A 532 -7.12 15.41 -8.42
C TYR A 532 -5.82 16.17 -8.16
N ARG A 533 -5.98 17.26 -7.40
CA ARG A 533 -4.91 18.21 -7.12
C ARG A 533 -4.03 17.79 -5.95
N ARG A 534 -4.59 17.01 -5.01
CA ARG A 534 -3.83 16.38 -3.94
C ARG A 534 -2.83 15.38 -4.53
N VAL A 535 -1.54 15.55 -4.21
CA VAL A 535 -0.44 14.75 -4.76
C VAL A 535 -0.69 13.25 -4.58
N ALA A 536 -1.01 12.80 -3.37
CA ALA A 536 -1.26 11.40 -3.07
C ALA A 536 -2.46 10.80 -3.85
N ASP A 537 -3.56 11.55 -3.99
CA ASP A 537 -4.74 11.07 -4.73
C ASP A 537 -4.47 11.00 -6.23
N ARG A 538 -3.69 11.97 -6.75
CA ARG A 538 -3.30 12.05 -8.16
C ARG A 538 -2.54 10.81 -8.60
N VAL A 539 -1.47 10.46 -7.88
CA VAL A 539 -0.61 9.32 -8.24
C VAL A 539 -1.36 8.00 -8.09
N ARG A 540 -2.14 7.82 -7.02
CA ARG A 540 -2.97 6.62 -6.79
C ARG A 540 -4.05 6.44 -7.85
N ARG A 541 -4.55 7.54 -8.42
CA ARG A 541 -5.51 7.48 -9.53
C ARG A 541 -4.86 7.06 -10.83
N ILE A 542 -3.64 7.56 -11.13
CA ILE A 542 -2.90 7.20 -12.35
C ILE A 542 -2.50 5.72 -12.32
N ALA A 543 -1.85 5.29 -11.23
CA ALA A 543 -1.35 3.93 -11.08
C ALA A 543 -1.79 3.32 -9.73
N PRO A 544 -3.03 2.79 -9.63
CA PRO A 544 -3.60 2.24 -8.39
C PRO A 544 -2.98 0.89 -7.95
N PHE A 545 -2.19 0.26 -8.82
CA PHE A 545 -1.51 -1.01 -8.58
C PHE A 545 -0.08 -0.84 -8.02
N ILE A 546 0.38 0.39 -7.81
CA ILE A 546 1.64 0.74 -7.15
C ILE A 546 1.32 1.14 -5.70
N ASN A 547 2.20 0.77 -4.76
CA ASN A 547 2.09 1.21 -3.38
C ASN A 547 2.91 2.48 -3.19
N TYR A 548 2.39 3.47 -2.48
CA TYR A 548 3.05 4.77 -2.30
C TYR A 548 3.43 4.98 -0.86
N ASP A 549 4.51 5.72 -0.65
CA ASP A 549 4.86 6.27 0.66
C ASP A 549 3.73 7.19 1.16
N PRO A 550 3.43 7.18 2.47
CA PRO A 550 2.42 8.09 3.01
C PRO A 550 2.79 9.58 2.89
N ASP A 551 4.08 9.93 2.80
CA ASP A 551 4.57 11.30 2.96
C ASP A 551 5.36 11.80 1.72
N PRO A 552 4.72 12.56 0.80
CA PRO A 552 5.42 13.22 -0.29
C PRO A 552 6.20 14.44 0.23
N TYR A 553 7.34 14.75 -0.38
CA TYR A 553 8.14 15.91 0.03
C TYR A 553 8.30 16.95 -1.07
N PRO A 554 8.34 18.26 -0.73
CA PRO A 554 8.67 19.29 -1.68
C PRO A 554 10.18 19.36 -1.94
N ALA A 555 10.55 19.79 -3.14
CA ALA A 555 11.91 20.13 -3.54
C ALA A 555 11.90 21.35 -4.45
N LEU A 556 12.83 22.28 -4.23
CA LEU A 556 13.06 23.42 -5.10
C LEU A 556 14.05 23.02 -6.19
N SER A 557 13.64 23.07 -7.46
CA SER A 557 14.48 22.74 -8.60
C SER A 557 14.29 23.77 -9.71
N GLU A 558 15.39 24.33 -10.23
CA GLU A 558 15.35 25.24 -11.38
C GLU A 558 14.31 26.38 -11.21
N GLY A 559 14.24 26.98 -10.03
CA GLY A 559 13.30 28.07 -9.77
C GLY A 559 11.83 27.68 -9.59
N ARG A 560 11.51 26.38 -9.54
CA ARG A 560 10.16 25.80 -9.44
C ARG A 560 10.05 24.80 -8.30
N LEU A 561 8.83 24.63 -7.78
CA LEU A 561 8.53 23.63 -6.74
C LEU A 561 8.06 22.32 -7.37
N TYR A 562 8.67 21.23 -6.93
CA TYR A 562 8.29 19.87 -7.28
C TYR A 562 7.92 19.10 -6.02
N TRP A 563 6.93 18.22 -6.13
CA TRP A 563 6.69 17.17 -5.16
C TRP A 563 7.36 15.90 -5.62
N VAL A 564 8.08 15.24 -4.72
CA VAL A 564 8.59 13.90 -4.93
C VAL A 564 7.83 12.95 -4.02
N GLN A 565 7.21 11.95 -4.64
CA GLN A 565 6.46 10.90 -3.97
C GLN A 565 7.19 9.58 -4.17
N ASP A 566 7.61 8.99 -3.06
CA ASP A 566 8.26 7.69 -3.05
C ASP A 566 7.23 6.58 -3.26
N ALA A 567 7.61 5.52 -3.98
CA ALA A 567 6.73 4.41 -4.26
C ALA A 567 7.45 3.06 -4.36
N TYR A 568 6.70 2.02 -4.06
CA TYR A 568 7.20 0.70 -3.74
C TYR A 568 6.55 -0.39 -4.60
N THR A 569 7.34 -1.41 -4.93
CA THR A 569 6.80 -2.73 -5.21
C THR A 569 6.76 -3.54 -3.94
N THR A 570 5.64 -4.22 -3.71
CA THR A 570 5.39 -4.97 -2.48
C THR A 570 4.67 -6.28 -2.79
N THR A 571 4.86 -7.27 -1.93
CA THR A 571 4.02 -8.47 -1.91
C THR A 571 4.04 -9.09 -0.52
N ASN A 572 3.04 -9.92 -0.24
CA ASN A 572 2.98 -10.80 0.93
C ASN A 572 3.18 -12.28 0.56
N ARG A 573 3.68 -12.54 -0.66
CA ARG A 573 3.82 -13.88 -1.24
C ARG A 573 5.26 -14.26 -1.58
N TYR A 574 6.24 -13.71 -0.86
CA TYR A 574 7.62 -14.18 -0.92
C TYR A 574 7.80 -15.38 0.03
N PRO A 575 8.08 -16.62 -0.46
CA PRO A 575 8.12 -17.81 0.39
C PRO A 575 9.23 -17.71 1.44
N TYR A 576 9.00 -18.21 2.65
CA TYR A 576 9.91 -18.15 3.80
C TYR A 576 10.27 -16.76 4.35
N ALA A 577 9.92 -15.66 3.67
CA ALA A 577 10.21 -14.32 4.18
C ALA A 577 9.21 -13.94 5.30
N SER A 578 9.74 -13.60 6.46
CA SER A 578 8.96 -13.18 7.62
C SER A 578 8.24 -11.85 7.34
N PRO A 579 6.94 -11.73 7.65
CA PRO A 579 6.19 -10.52 7.32
C PRO A 579 6.38 -9.41 8.36
N ALA A 580 6.37 -8.17 7.89
CA ALA A 580 6.25 -6.96 8.69
C ALA A 580 5.28 -5.98 8.03
N GLY A 581 4.35 -5.42 8.81
CA GLY A 581 3.29 -4.55 8.28
C GLY A 581 2.33 -5.25 7.30
N GLY A 582 2.23 -6.58 7.35
CA GLY A 582 1.42 -7.38 6.42
C GLY A 582 2.07 -7.65 5.05
N LEU A 583 3.29 -7.15 4.84
CA LEU A 583 4.12 -7.39 3.65
C LEU A 583 5.26 -8.33 4.01
N ASN A 584 5.80 -9.07 3.05
CA ASN A 584 7.02 -9.85 3.25
C ASN A 584 8.04 -9.68 2.11
N TYR A 585 7.85 -8.66 1.28
CA TYR A 585 8.76 -8.17 0.25
C TYR A 585 8.49 -6.69 0.01
N ILE A 586 9.55 -5.91 -0.13
CA ILE A 586 9.45 -4.49 -0.50
C ILE A 586 10.71 -4.01 -1.25
N ARG A 587 10.53 -3.17 -2.27
CA ARG A 587 11.61 -2.41 -2.93
C ARG A 587 11.20 -0.96 -3.14
N ASN A 588 12.15 -0.05 -2.96
CA ASN A 588 12.03 1.36 -3.37
C ASN A 588 12.21 1.44 -4.90
N ALA A 589 11.19 1.00 -5.61
CA ALA A 589 11.26 0.76 -7.04
C ALA A 589 11.01 2.01 -7.89
N PHE A 590 10.25 2.98 -7.38
CA PHE A 590 9.84 4.15 -8.17
C PHE A 590 9.95 5.46 -7.39
N LYS A 591 10.20 6.54 -8.13
CA LYS A 591 10.02 7.93 -7.67
C LYS A 591 9.04 8.61 -8.60
N VAL A 592 8.07 9.32 -8.03
CA VAL A 592 7.10 10.07 -8.82
C VAL A 592 7.32 11.56 -8.60
N THR A 593 7.55 12.31 -9.67
CA THR A 593 7.74 13.76 -9.60
C THR A 593 6.47 14.46 -10.08
N ILE A 594 5.99 15.44 -9.33
CA ILE A 594 4.83 16.26 -9.69
C ILE A 594 5.25 17.73 -9.66
N ASP A 595 5.13 18.41 -10.78
CA ASP A 595 5.32 19.88 -10.83
C ASP A 595 4.16 20.56 -10.08
N ALA A 596 4.47 21.38 -9.07
CA ALA A 596 3.44 22.00 -8.21
C ALA A 596 2.57 23.03 -8.95
N TYR A 597 3.05 23.59 -10.07
CA TYR A 597 2.36 24.60 -10.87
C TYR A 597 1.57 23.97 -12.04
N HIS A 598 2.20 23.04 -12.77
CA HIS A 598 1.61 22.39 -13.95
C HIS A 598 0.83 21.12 -13.61
N GLY A 599 1.17 20.44 -12.53
CA GLY A 599 0.65 19.11 -12.20
C GLY A 599 1.22 18.01 -13.09
N THR A 600 2.23 18.28 -13.93
CA THR A 600 2.84 17.25 -14.77
C THR A 600 3.43 16.17 -13.87
N THR A 601 2.98 14.92 -14.07
CA THR A 601 3.33 13.79 -13.21
C THR A 601 4.16 12.78 -14.02
N ARG A 602 5.35 12.43 -13.53
CA ARG A 602 6.23 11.44 -14.17
C ARG A 602 6.61 10.35 -13.18
N PHE A 603 6.52 9.09 -13.61
CA PHE A 603 6.93 7.92 -12.83
C PHE A 603 8.31 7.48 -13.31
N HIS A 604 9.30 7.55 -12.44
CA HIS A 604 10.67 7.16 -12.70
C HIS A 604 10.98 5.82 -12.04
N VAL A 605 11.62 4.91 -12.78
CA VAL A 605 12.09 3.62 -12.23
C VAL A 605 13.47 3.82 -11.62
N ILE A 606 13.62 3.44 -10.36
CA ILE A 606 14.90 3.46 -9.63
C ILE A 606 15.52 2.07 -9.61
N ASP A 607 14.76 1.06 -9.18
CA ASP A 607 15.23 -0.33 -9.14
C ASP A 607 14.83 -1.06 -10.42
N THR A 608 15.73 -1.06 -11.40
CA THR A 608 15.53 -1.78 -12.67
C THR A 608 15.69 -3.30 -12.54
N GLY A 609 16.26 -3.77 -11.42
CA GLY A 609 16.43 -5.20 -11.14
C GLY A 609 15.20 -5.87 -10.54
N ASP A 610 14.22 -5.10 -10.06
CA ASP A 610 13.01 -5.63 -9.44
C ASP A 610 12.07 -6.31 -10.47
N PRO A 611 11.76 -7.61 -10.31
CA PRO A 611 10.86 -8.33 -11.21
C PRO A 611 9.42 -7.82 -11.19
N ILE A 612 8.94 -7.25 -10.07
CA ILE A 612 7.60 -6.67 -9.98
C ILE A 612 7.55 -5.37 -10.81
N ALA A 613 8.53 -4.48 -10.65
CA ALA A 613 8.64 -3.25 -11.43
C ALA A 613 8.76 -3.55 -12.94
N THR A 614 9.58 -4.53 -13.30
CA THR A 614 9.71 -4.99 -14.70
C THR A 614 8.38 -5.50 -15.26
N THR A 615 7.61 -6.25 -14.46
CA THR A 615 6.29 -6.75 -14.86
C THR A 615 5.30 -5.60 -15.06
N ILE A 616 5.29 -4.60 -14.16
CA ILE A 616 4.48 -3.39 -14.31
C ILE A 616 4.85 -2.65 -15.62
N GLY A 617 6.14 -2.49 -15.92
CA GLY A 617 6.60 -1.87 -17.16
C GLY A 617 6.16 -2.62 -18.42
N LYS A 618 6.13 -3.96 -18.40
CA LYS A 618 5.58 -4.78 -19.49
C LYS A 618 4.07 -4.59 -19.67
N ILE A 619 3.33 -4.41 -18.58
CA ILE A 619 1.87 -4.21 -18.61
C ILE A 619 1.53 -2.80 -19.11
N PHE A 620 2.32 -1.79 -18.69
CA PHE A 620 2.10 -0.37 -18.98
C PHE A 620 3.36 0.30 -19.56
N PRO A 621 3.68 0.09 -20.85
CA PRO A 621 4.94 0.57 -21.45
C PRO A 621 5.15 2.09 -21.43
N THR A 622 4.08 2.88 -21.40
CA THR A 622 4.15 4.35 -21.38
C THR A 622 4.07 4.95 -19.98
N LEU A 623 3.92 4.12 -18.93
CA LEU A 623 3.80 4.60 -17.55
C LEU A 623 5.16 5.01 -16.99
N LEU A 624 6.16 4.16 -17.21
CA LEU A 624 7.45 4.22 -16.53
C LEU A 624 8.51 4.86 -17.42
N THR A 625 9.23 5.82 -16.86
CA THR A 625 10.36 6.50 -17.49
C THR A 625 11.67 6.17 -16.75
N PRO A 626 12.83 6.22 -17.41
CA PRO A 626 14.12 6.11 -16.74
C PRO A 626 14.35 7.26 -15.74
N VAL A 627 15.16 7.03 -14.71
CA VAL A 627 15.52 8.07 -13.73
C VAL A 627 16.37 9.18 -14.36
N GLU A 628 17.03 8.91 -15.47
CA GLU A 628 17.84 9.86 -16.24
C GLU A 628 17.00 10.97 -16.90
N GLU A 629 15.69 10.76 -17.08
CA GLU A 629 14.78 11.80 -17.56
C GLU A 629 14.37 12.81 -16.46
N MET A 630 14.71 12.53 -15.21
CA MET A 630 14.51 13.47 -14.10
C MET A 630 15.47 14.66 -14.24
N PRO A 631 15.05 15.90 -13.96
CA PRO A 631 15.95 17.05 -13.90
C PRO A 631 17.18 16.73 -13.03
N GLY A 632 18.38 17.02 -13.54
CA GLY A 632 19.64 16.56 -12.90
C GLY A 632 19.78 17.04 -11.46
N ASP A 633 19.40 18.29 -11.21
CA ASP A 633 19.37 18.93 -9.90
C ASP A 633 18.37 18.27 -8.93
N LEU A 634 17.18 17.88 -9.43
CA LEU A 634 16.20 17.13 -8.63
C LEU A 634 16.66 15.70 -8.33
N ARG A 635 17.34 15.06 -9.28
CA ARG A 635 17.88 13.71 -9.10
C ARG A 635 18.95 13.65 -8.01
N THR A 636 19.81 14.66 -7.90
CA THR A 636 20.80 14.76 -6.82
C THR A 636 20.19 14.98 -5.44
N ARG A 637 18.90 15.35 -5.37
CA ARG A 637 18.15 15.57 -4.12
C ARG A 637 17.25 14.40 -3.72
N LEU A 638 17.25 13.28 -4.43
CA LEU A 638 16.46 12.13 -4.01
C LEU A 638 16.90 11.65 -2.62
N ARG A 639 15.94 11.42 -1.73
CA ARG A 639 16.20 10.82 -0.41
C ARG A 639 15.87 9.32 -0.40
N TYR A 640 16.55 8.58 0.46
CA TYR A 640 16.14 7.21 0.76
C TYR A 640 14.88 7.27 1.66
N PRO A 641 13.76 6.63 1.28
CA PRO A 641 12.49 6.85 1.97
C PRO A 641 12.51 6.33 3.42
N GLN A 642 11.90 7.10 4.33
CA GLN A 642 11.85 6.77 5.75
C GLN A 642 11.02 5.51 6.04
N PHE A 643 9.90 5.30 5.33
CA PHE A 643 9.03 4.15 5.59
C PHE A 643 9.73 2.81 5.32
N ILE A 644 10.35 2.65 4.14
CA ILE A 644 11.08 1.41 3.82
C ILE A 644 12.29 1.23 4.73
N PHE A 645 13.02 2.30 5.06
CA PHE A 645 14.14 2.21 5.98
C PHE A 645 13.72 1.78 7.39
N ALA A 646 12.64 2.35 7.93
CA ALA A 646 12.10 1.95 9.23
C ALA A 646 11.68 0.46 9.24
N LEU A 647 11.06 0.00 8.15
CA LEU A 647 10.67 -1.41 8.00
C LEU A 647 11.89 -2.33 7.88
N GLN A 648 12.88 -1.95 7.07
CA GLN A 648 14.16 -2.66 6.95
C GLN A 648 14.88 -2.70 8.29
N ALA A 649 14.92 -1.59 9.03
CA ALA A 649 15.54 -1.51 10.34
C ALA A 649 14.83 -2.40 11.37
N GLN A 650 13.49 -2.45 11.34
CA GLN A 650 12.71 -3.37 12.18
C GLN A 650 13.07 -4.83 11.90
N MET A 651 13.18 -5.20 10.62
CA MET A 651 13.55 -6.57 10.22
C MET A 651 15.00 -6.89 10.56
N PHE A 652 15.92 -5.97 10.28
CA PHE A 652 17.35 -6.15 10.51
C PHE A 652 17.68 -6.36 12.00
N ALA A 653 16.90 -5.76 12.91
CA ALA A 653 17.05 -5.97 14.36
C ALA A 653 17.04 -7.45 14.79
N THR A 654 16.37 -8.32 14.02
CA THR A 654 16.39 -9.78 14.24
C THR A 654 17.19 -10.51 13.16
N PHE A 655 17.10 -10.09 11.90
CA PHE A 655 17.67 -10.80 10.75
C PHE A 655 19.14 -10.45 10.44
N HIS A 656 19.80 -9.64 11.27
CA HIS A 656 21.26 -9.54 11.28
C HIS A 656 21.91 -10.84 11.82
N MET A 657 21.22 -11.60 12.69
CA MET A 657 21.69 -12.89 13.19
C MET A 657 21.64 -13.95 12.09
N GLN A 658 22.79 -14.24 11.47
CA GLN A 658 22.86 -15.20 10.36
C GLN A 658 23.03 -16.67 10.80
N SER A 659 23.52 -16.90 12.04
CA SER A 659 23.70 -18.26 12.58
C SER A 659 22.36 -18.83 13.08
N PRO A 660 21.91 -20.01 12.58
CA PRO A 660 20.65 -20.60 13.01
C PRO A 660 20.57 -20.89 14.51
N ALA A 661 21.69 -21.22 15.15
CA ALA A 661 21.74 -21.48 16.59
C ALA A 661 21.50 -20.19 17.39
N VAL A 662 22.18 -19.11 17.04
CA VAL A 662 22.03 -17.79 17.67
C VAL A 662 20.61 -17.25 17.44
N PHE A 663 20.08 -17.44 16.23
CA PHE A 663 18.72 -17.03 15.87
C PHE A 663 17.65 -17.79 16.66
N TYR A 664 17.79 -19.12 16.79
CA TYR A 664 16.84 -19.96 17.55
C TYR A 664 16.72 -19.51 19.01
N ASN A 665 17.86 -19.23 19.65
CA ASN A 665 17.92 -18.77 21.03
C ASN A 665 17.66 -17.26 21.21
N ARG A 666 17.64 -16.49 20.11
CA ARG A 666 17.55 -15.02 20.10
C ARG A 666 18.63 -14.34 20.97
N GLU A 667 19.85 -14.90 20.96
CA GLU A 667 20.94 -14.49 21.85
C GLU A 667 21.46 -13.06 21.61
N ASP A 668 21.35 -12.57 20.36
CA ASP A 668 21.87 -11.26 19.96
C ASP A 668 20.80 -10.35 19.36
N GLN A 669 19.54 -10.55 19.74
CA GLN A 669 18.44 -9.75 19.20
C GLN A 669 18.63 -8.28 19.59
N TRP A 670 18.49 -7.38 18.61
CA TRP A 670 18.50 -5.94 18.84
C TRP A 670 17.08 -5.38 18.92
N GLU A 671 16.97 -4.17 19.45
CA GLU A 671 15.76 -3.37 19.45
C GLU A 671 16.07 -1.91 19.15
N VAL A 672 15.08 -1.22 18.58
CA VAL A 672 15.15 0.23 18.41
C VAL A 672 14.95 0.87 19.78
N PRO A 673 15.85 1.77 20.22
CA PRO A 673 15.78 2.39 21.53
C PRO A 673 14.43 3.04 21.81
N VAL A 674 13.94 2.84 23.03
CA VAL A 674 12.75 3.52 23.56
C VAL A 674 13.19 4.38 24.73
N PHE A 675 12.78 5.64 24.74
CA PHE A 675 13.09 6.57 25.81
C PHE A 675 11.89 7.48 26.12
N GLU A 676 11.92 8.10 27.29
CA GLU A 676 10.86 9.00 27.72
C GLU A 676 11.06 10.40 27.14
N THR A 677 10.00 10.90 26.49
CA THR A 677 9.88 12.27 26.01
C THR A 677 8.60 12.84 26.61
N GLY A 678 8.73 13.86 27.48
CA GLY A 678 7.57 14.51 28.10
C GLY A 678 6.68 13.59 28.94
N GLY A 679 7.23 12.52 29.54
CA GLY A 679 6.48 11.54 30.33
C GLY A 679 5.79 10.44 29.50
N GLN A 680 5.96 10.42 28.17
CA GLN A 680 5.53 9.33 27.31
C GLN A 680 6.74 8.56 26.77
N SER A 681 6.67 7.23 26.79
CA SER A 681 7.67 6.37 26.15
C SER A 681 7.49 6.45 24.62
N SER A 682 8.50 6.95 23.92
CA SER A 682 8.54 6.99 22.46
C SER A 682 9.67 6.13 21.92
N ARG A 683 9.39 5.39 20.85
CA ARG A 683 10.42 4.67 20.09
C ARG A 683 11.15 5.68 19.21
N MET A 684 12.48 5.57 19.14
CA MET A 684 13.27 6.40 18.26
C MET A 684 12.90 6.17 16.80
N GLU A 685 12.71 7.25 16.05
CA GLU A 685 12.45 7.21 14.61
C GLU A 685 13.73 7.48 13.83
N PRO A 686 13.83 7.01 12.58
CA PRO A 686 14.94 7.38 11.71
C PRO A 686 14.97 8.89 11.47
N TYR A 687 16.16 9.46 11.40
CA TYR A 687 16.35 10.89 11.13
C TYR A 687 17.42 11.09 10.06
N TYR A 688 17.25 12.16 9.28
CA TYR A 688 18.21 12.55 8.26
C TYR A 688 19.29 13.44 8.85
N THR A 689 20.53 13.21 8.42
CA THR A 689 21.67 14.04 8.79
C THR A 689 22.72 14.03 7.69
N ILE A 690 23.41 15.16 7.50
CA ILE A 690 24.64 15.19 6.71
C ILE A 690 25.80 14.78 7.62
N MET A 691 26.49 13.70 7.25
CA MET A 691 27.70 13.31 7.96
C MET A 691 28.73 12.61 7.07
N ARG A 692 29.99 12.70 7.49
CA ARG A 692 31.04 11.79 7.02
C ARG A 692 30.97 10.48 7.79
N LEU A 693 30.65 9.39 7.09
CA LEU A 693 30.63 8.06 7.69
C LEU A 693 32.06 7.59 8.04
N PRO A 694 32.24 6.77 9.09
CA PRO A 694 33.55 6.22 9.44
C PRO A 694 34.19 5.47 8.27
N GLY A 695 35.41 5.87 7.90
CA GLY A 695 36.17 5.30 6.79
C GLY A 695 35.83 5.87 5.41
N GLU A 696 34.92 6.84 5.29
CA GLU A 696 34.64 7.55 4.04
C GLU A 696 35.34 8.92 4.01
N ASP A 697 35.68 9.40 2.81
CA ASP A 697 36.42 10.66 2.63
C ASP A 697 35.51 11.91 2.59
N HIS A 698 34.25 11.74 2.22
CA HIS A 698 33.29 12.82 1.96
C HIS A 698 32.03 12.69 2.81
N GLU A 699 31.41 13.84 3.10
CA GLU A 699 30.11 13.90 3.75
C GLU A 699 28.98 13.51 2.80
N GLU A 700 27.97 12.84 3.34
CA GLU A 700 26.79 12.43 2.61
C GLU A 700 25.53 12.68 3.43
N PHE A 701 24.43 12.88 2.73
CA PHE A 701 23.10 12.87 3.31
C PHE A 701 22.64 11.43 3.51
N ILE A 702 22.46 11.09 4.78
CA ILE A 702 22.08 9.75 5.20
C ILE A 702 20.84 9.81 6.06
N GLN A 703 20.19 8.66 6.19
CA GLN A 703 19.25 8.39 7.26
C GLN A 703 19.87 7.42 8.24
N MET A 704 19.70 7.64 9.55
CA MET A 704 20.32 6.82 10.60
C MET A 704 19.29 6.32 11.62
N LEU A 705 19.50 5.10 12.14
CA LEU A 705 18.80 4.59 13.32
C LEU A 705 19.75 3.76 14.23
N PRO A 706 19.88 4.11 15.53
CA PRO A 706 20.66 3.32 16.48
C PRO A 706 19.91 2.05 16.96
N TYR A 707 20.67 1.09 17.47
CA TYR A 707 20.20 -0.16 18.08
C TYR A 707 20.80 -0.40 19.46
N THR A 708 19.99 -0.95 20.36
CA THR A 708 20.44 -1.54 21.62
C THR A 708 20.16 -3.05 21.62
N PRO A 709 20.94 -3.88 22.33
CA PRO A 709 20.56 -5.26 22.54
C PRO A 709 19.23 -5.33 23.30
N ARG A 710 18.41 -6.33 23.00
CA ARG A 710 17.14 -6.56 23.67
C ARG A 710 17.35 -6.66 25.18
N GLN A 711 16.57 -5.92 25.96
CA GLN A 711 16.65 -5.83 27.43
C GLN A 711 17.93 -5.16 27.97
N LYS A 712 18.70 -4.47 27.13
CA LYS A 712 19.84 -3.65 27.57
C LYS A 712 19.74 -2.25 27.02
N ASP A 713 20.31 -1.29 27.75
CA ASP A 713 20.27 0.12 27.37
C ASP A 713 21.59 0.61 26.74
N ASN A 714 22.61 -0.24 26.61
CA ASN A 714 23.87 0.11 25.97
C ASN A 714 23.76 0.00 24.44
N LEU A 715 24.40 0.92 23.73
CA LEU A 715 24.38 0.94 22.27
C LEU A 715 25.14 -0.26 21.70
N ALA A 716 24.54 -0.95 20.74
CA ALA A 716 25.16 -2.09 20.04
C ALA A 716 25.63 -1.71 18.64
N ALA A 717 24.82 -0.96 17.91
CA ALA A 717 25.07 -0.62 16.52
C ALA A 717 24.27 0.60 16.09
N TRP A 718 24.52 1.09 14.88
CA TRP A 718 23.57 1.92 14.14
C TRP A 718 23.53 1.49 12.67
N LEU A 719 22.33 1.55 12.10
CA LEU A 719 22.10 1.35 10.67
C LEU A 719 22.01 2.70 9.98
N VAL A 720 22.57 2.79 8.78
CA VAL A 720 22.45 3.95 7.90
C VAL A 720 21.94 3.56 6.52
N ALA A 721 21.19 4.45 5.90
CA ALA A 721 20.87 4.42 4.48
C ALA A 721 21.44 5.66 3.80
N ARG A 722 22.20 5.46 2.73
CA ARG A 722 22.86 6.54 1.96
C ARG A 722 21.90 7.07 0.90
N SER A 723 21.85 8.40 0.71
CA SER A 723 20.95 9.06 -0.26
C SER A 723 21.68 9.77 -1.41
N ASP A 724 23.01 9.80 -1.42
CA ASP A 724 23.77 10.61 -2.38
C ASP A 724 24.49 9.76 -3.44
N GLY A 725 24.49 10.27 -4.68
CA GLY A 725 25.27 9.75 -5.80
C GLY A 725 25.09 8.24 -6.06
N ASP A 726 26.20 7.58 -6.39
CA ASP A 726 26.26 6.14 -6.67
C ASP A 726 26.01 5.26 -5.43
N ASN A 727 25.95 5.88 -4.24
CA ASN A 727 25.66 5.21 -2.98
C ASN A 727 24.17 5.23 -2.63
N TYR A 728 23.32 5.88 -3.44
CA TYR A 728 21.88 5.92 -3.22
C TYR A 728 21.31 4.52 -2.95
N GLY A 729 20.62 4.37 -1.81
CA GLY A 729 19.95 3.13 -1.41
C GLY A 729 20.86 2.05 -0.81
N ARG A 730 22.18 2.29 -0.69
CA ARG A 730 23.08 1.37 0.02
C ARG A 730 22.88 1.49 1.52
N LEU A 731 22.77 0.34 2.17
CA LEU A 731 22.65 0.22 3.62
C LEU A 731 23.98 -0.20 4.23
N ALA A 732 24.35 0.39 5.36
CA ALA A 732 25.50 -0.03 6.15
C ALA A 732 25.15 -0.07 7.63
N VAL A 733 25.69 -1.04 8.35
CA VAL A 733 25.60 -1.14 9.81
C VAL A 733 26.99 -1.02 10.42
N PHE A 734 27.12 -0.19 11.44
CA PHE A 734 28.33 -0.03 12.22
C PHE A 734 28.10 -0.64 13.60
N GLN A 735 28.93 -1.62 13.97
CA GLN A 735 28.73 -2.44 15.16
C GLN A 735 29.84 -2.19 16.18
N PHE A 736 29.45 -2.01 17.44
CA PHE A 736 30.39 -1.94 18.55
C PHE A 736 30.76 -3.32 19.09
N PRO A 737 31.96 -3.46 19.70
CA PRO A 737 32.33 -4.69 20.37
C PRO A 737 31.45 -4.95 21.58
N LYS A 738 30.99 -6.19 21.74
CA LYS A 738 30.16 -6.62 22.89
C LYS A 738 30.83 -6.49 24.25
N GLN A 739 32.15 -6.29 24.27
CA GLN A 739 32.97 -6.17 25.48
C GLN A 739 33.08 -4.74 26.00
N THR A 740 32.69 -3.74 25.20
CA THR A 740 32.84 -2.32 25.54
C THR A 740 31.48 -1.71 25.89
N LEU A 741 31.43 -0.94 26.97
CA LEU A 741 30.21 -0.23 27.36
C LEU A 741 30.11 1.09 26.57
N ILE A 742 29.20 1.13 25.61
CA ILE A 742 28.83 2.35 24.88
C ILE A 742 27.46 2.79 25.37
N PHE A 743 27.33 4.04 25.83
CA PHE A 743 26.07 4.52 26.38
C PHE A 743 24.98 4.59 25.30
N GLY A 744 23.83 3.97 25.53
CA GLY A 744 22.71 4.11 24.59
C GLY A 744 21.88 5.37 24.83
N PRO A 745 20.96 5.70 23.90
CA PRO A 745 20.09 6.88 23.99
C PRO A 745 19.36 7.02 25.32
N ARG A 746 18.81 5.92 25.86
CA ARG A 746 18.09 5.94 27.15
C ARG A 746 19.00 6.30 28.33
N GLN A 747 20.23 5.79 28.34
CA GLN A 747 21.20 6.09 29.40
C GLN A 747 21.62 7.56 29.37
N ILE A 748 21.81 8.11 28.16
CA ILE A 748 22.14 9.52 27.99
C ILE A 748 20.96 10.42 28.36
N ALA A 749 19.74 10.08 27.96
CA ALA A 749 18.54 10.80 28.37
C ALA A 749 18.41 10.85 29.91
N ALA A 750 18.61 9.71 30.58
CA ALA A 750 18.61 9.66 32.05
C ALA A 750 19.73 10.51 32.68
N ARG A 751 20.93 10.50 32.10
CA ARG A 751 22.04 11.35 32.54
C ARG A 751 21.72 12.85 32.40
N ILE A 752 21.14 13.26 31.28
CA ILE A 752 20.70 14.66 31.08
C ILE A 752 19.68 15.06 32.16
N SER A 753 18.73 14.18 32.50
CA SER A 753 17.72 14.44 33.53
C SER A 753 18.26 14.41 34.97
N GLN A 754 19.44 13.84 35.21
CA GLN A 754 20.09 13.75 36.53
C GLN A 754 21.26 14.74 36.68
N ASP A 755 21.63 15.44 35.61
CA ASP A 755 22.76 16.35 35.61
C ASP A 755 22.49 17.56 36.52
N GLN A 756 23.47 17.89 37.37
CA GLN A 756 23.33 18.91 38.42
C GLN A 756 23.22 20.34 37.86
N VAL A 757 23.62 20.56 36.60
CA VAL A 757 23.51 21.85 35.92
C VAL A 757 22.25 21.90 35.06
N ILE A 758 21.97 20.84 34.30
CA ILE A 758 20.86 20.83 33.33
C ILE A 758 19.49 20.61 34.01
N ALA A 759 19.39 19.66 34.94
CA ALA A 759 18.10 19.29 35.52
C ALA A 759 17.39 20.44 36.28
N PRO A 760 18.11 21.28 37.07
CA PRO A 760 17.50 22.47 37.66
C PRO A 760 16.98 23.46 36.62
N GLN A 761 17.69 23.66 35.50
CA GLN A 761 17.27 24.59 34.43
C GLN A 761 15.98 24.10 33.76
N ILE A 762 15.92 22.82 33.39
CA ILE A 762 14.69 22.23 32.81
C ILE A 762 13.52 22.37 33.79
N THR A 763 13.75 22.14 35.09
CA THR A 763 12.70 22.28 36.12
C THR A 763 12.23 23.73 36.29
N LEU A 764 13.14 24.70 36.18
CA LEU A 764 12.80 26.13 36.25
C LEU A 764 12.06 26.60 35.00
N TRP A 765 12.41 26.08 33.83
CA TRP A 765 11.71 26.41 32.58
C TRP A 765 10.37 25.70 32.43
N ASN A 766 10.15 24.59 33.13
CA ASN A 766 8.93 23.80 33.07
C ASN A 766 8.03 24.06 34.29
N GLN A 767 7.53 25.30 34.43
CA GLN A 767 6.71 25.75 35.56
C GLN A 767 5.35 26.31 35.10
N GLN A 768 4.50 26.73 36.05
CA GLN A 768 3.20 27.33 35.71
C GLN A 768 3.36 28.52 34.74
N GLY A 769 2.99 28.33 33.48
CA GLY A 769 3.09 29.34 32.42
C GLY A 769 4.05 28.99 31.29
N SER A 770 4.93 27.99 31.44
CA SER A 770 5.87 27.55 30.41
C SER A 770 6.08 26.04 30.42
N GLU A 771 6.26 25.47 29.23
CA GLU A 771 6.47 24.05 29.01
C GLU A 771 7.79 23.83 28.27
N VAL A 772 8.60 22.88 28.76
CA VAL A 772 9.81 22.45 28.07
C VAL A 772 9.50 21.25 27.20
N ILE A 773 9.60 21.43 25.88
CA ILE A 773 9.51 20.34 24.92
C ILE A 773 10.92 19.80 24.73
N GLN A 774 11.14 18.55 25.13
CA GLN A 774 12.42 17.88 24.89
C GLN A 774 12.39 17.25 23.49
N GLY A 775 13.25 17.73 22.60
CA GLY A 775 13.32 17.23 21.23
C GLY A 775 13.92 15.83 21.11
N THR A 776 14.11 15.41 19.86
CA THR A 776 14.67 14.09 19.54
C THR A 776 16.13 14.05 19.99
N LEU A 777 16.51 12.99 20.71
CA LEU A 777 17.90 12.75 21.05
C LEU A 777 18.63 12.23 19.81
N LEU A 778 19.61 12.98 19.32
CA LEU A 778 20.45 12.64 18.17
C LEU A 778 21.71 11.94 18.63
N VAL A 779 22.12 10.92 17.89
CA VAL A 779 23.40 10.22 18.08
C VAL A 779 24.25 10.53 16.86
N ILE A 780 25.25 11.38 17.01
CA ILE A 780 26.12 11.83 15.92
C ILE A 780 27.49 11.18 16.07
N PRO A 781 27.76 10.09 15.31
CA PRO A 781 29.11 9.58 15.15
C PRO A 781 30.06 10.62 14.55
N ILE A 782 31.24 10.74 15.14
CA ILE A 782 32.38 11.49 14.63
C ILE A 782 33.59 10.57 14.72
N GLU A 783 34.13 10.17 13.57
CA GLU A 783 35.08 9.05 13.49
C GLU A 783 34.47 7.82 14.19
N GLU A 784 35.12 7.26 15.21
CA GLU A 784 34.58 6.15 16.01
C GLU A 784 34.03 6.57 17.40
N SER A 785 33.93 7.88 17.65
CA SER A 785 33.35 8.45 18.87
C SER A 785 31.91 8.93 18.64
N LEU A 786 31.16 9.16 19.73
CA LEU A 786 29.76 9.57 19.68
C LEU A 786 29.54 10.90 20.39
N ILE A 787 28.79 11.78 19.72
CA ILE A 787 28.23 13.00 20.31
C ILE A 787 26.72 12.82 20.43
N TYR A 788 26.17 13.14 21.60
CA TYR A 788 24.74 13.08 21.84
C TYR A 788 24.20 14.50 21.99
N ILE A 789 23.15 14.82 21.23
CA ILE A 789 22.59 16.17 21.18
C ILE A 789 21.10 16.06 21.38
N ARG A 790 20.56 16.81 22.35
CA ARG A 790 19.11 16.90 22.59
C ARG A 790 18.69 18.37 22.59
N PRO A 791 17.94 18.82 21.57
CA PRO A 791 17.41 20.17 21.58
C PRO A 791 16.30 20.30 22.63
N LEU A 792 16.19 21.48 23.22
CA LEU A 792 15.14 21.85 24.17
C LEU A 792 14.41 23.06 23.61
N TYR A 793 13.09 22.96 23.49
CA TYR A 793 12.23 24.06 23.08
C TYR A 793 11.42 24.55 24.26
N LEU A 794 11.28 25.86 24.37
CA LEU A 794 10.46 26.50 25.39
C LEU A 794 9.18 27.01 24.73
N ARG A 795 8.04 26.65 25.31
CA ARG A 795 6.73 27.08 24.83
C ARG A 795 5.89 27.69 25.96
N ALA A 796 5.10 28.71 25.68
CA ALA A 796 4.15 29.22 26.66
C ALA A 796 3.03 28.19 26.94
N ALA A 797 2.62 28.02 28.20
CA ALA A 797 1.54 27.09 28.54
C ALA A 797 0.22 27.53 27.88
N GLY A 798 -0.27 26.73 26.93
CA GLY A 798 -1.45 27.05 26.10
C GLY A 798 -1.15 27.87 24.83
N GLY A 799 0.10 28.25 24.60
CA GLY A 799 0.59 28.87 23.36
C GLY A 799 1.00 27.84 22.30
N ARG A 800 1.20 28.31 21.06
CA ARG A 800 1.76 27.50 19.95
C ARG A 800 3.27 27.74 19.72
N ILE A 801 3.83 28.82 20.27
CA ILE A 801 5.27 29.12 20.36
C ILE A 801 5.64 29.32 21.81
#